data_AF-A0A086A3K3-F1
#
_entry.id   AF-A0A086A3K3-F1
#
_cell.length_a   1.000
_cell.length_b   1.000
_cell.length_c   1.000
_cell.angle_alpha   90.00
_cell.angle_beta   90.00
_cell.angle_gamma   90.00
#
_symmetry.space_group_name_H-M   'P 1'
#
loop_
_entity.id
_entity.type
_entity.pdbx_description
1 polymer ?
#
loop_
_entity_poly.entity_id
_entity_poly.type
_entity_poly.pdbx_seq_one_letter_code
_entity_poly.pdbx_strand_id
1 'polypeptide(L)'
;MEVIWYKRTLTTNEQSRINSYLAVKNGVTLNENYLSTDNNIIWDRANNTGYNNNIFGIGKDNLTVLHQKQSGSVNNGQKLVISTTGFADTNAANSTGIANDLQYLITGDNGLQQILNTPLVYTTGMNGETNHRFEAIWKVQNTNAVGTVTVAWPKGVKNLYLVQSSSSVFDATSTFTPMTTETTVNGVVYNIANVTLANGQYFTFAGYLYAPGGVSGTDFWIRSDDAADIATAWKDNSINANDIPAVGTWALSSADKAHNFHPYTTGYSASKLFYNNASVMNPTNGELPNISHSIFSAIRPTTAGTGRITGIDDDATYASEPAASIANGKPRHYEYYNVTTSTDFSTTFNIGVSNVFSTIADNSVANGGTSTFSGGEKRLGLNGAYETTTFNNTNKFQIYGRNLRVGQAGWDAAGAFPGDIMEVIWYKRTLTTNEQSRINTYLAVKNGVTLSENYLSTDSNVIWDRTNNTGYNNNIFGIAKDEVTVLNQKQSASVNSGQKLVISTTGLAESNASNNTELPSNQQFLMVGDNNLKQGLKMPLAYTSGTNGETNFRFEAIWKTQNTKNVGQVTVAWPKGVKNLYLVQSPDEMFDTTDSFTPMATEVTINGVIYNTANVTLSNGQFFTFAGFGRAPGGVVNNLSYWYRADKDAVNTGDGTDITAWTDQFSGTTSAQLGTNALPKFKLGAASYFNFNPGVNFTANTQTIGNTSVRTFGNNTYDIFILTKDGLSNPGSNGRIFSSLLDNSKLSGSINYWDGFGDMYDNRTERVRADEGYRYLANPGGIRSTTIPSIVYHNLLNTTTGKGINGGVVSMSGTHTSIDFLNGGHTFGSTQIGSNGSDNGGFVGNLGETIVYGEGNLTVTERRRVDSYLAIKYGITLGQVNTDHYLNTDGNIVWNGAANTTFNNNIFGISRDDIEMLEQKVSKSVNAGTILTMATINDFASPNQLAARTGFTNDKTYFLLGDNNVTTTPLTNIMIAGNTLHRIQRTWLSQRSNTPGSLYFEADLSAYGVAFSAGNNIQMIVADDAAFTINVKTINGIFTGGRWVFMNDFNADNTLRYITFAEGKTSCYKPGAIATTGNPALPTKVGITALGRAGAGSTDNWPMVRQGGWLALEAKTKGFVPNRVKFNASNQPVAADGITPVITTPVEGMMVYDITNKCMKMYTLKEGDATMAWHCISTQTCPD
;
A
#
# COMPACT_ATOMS: atom_id res chain seq x y z
N MET A 1 75.51 -3.77 14.62
CA MET A 1 76.35 -2.95 13.72
C MET A 1 77.65 -3.70 13.52
N GLU A 2 78.02 -3.97 12.26
CA GLU A 2 79.22 -4.73 11.90
C GLU A 2 80.23 -3.77 11.25
N VAL A 3 81.49 -3.82 11.69
CA VAL A 3 82.57 -2.98 11.16
C VAL A 3 83.63 -3.91 10.60
N ILE A 4 83.93 -3.77 9.32
CA ILE A 4 84.94 -4.58 8.61
C ILE A 4 86.06 -3.64 8.18
N TRP A 5 87.30 -3.97 8.55
CA TRP A 5 88.48 -3.18 8.21
C TRP A 5 89.55 -4.05 7.58
N TYR A 6 90.24 -3.51 6.56
CA TYR A 6 91.33 -4.18 5.86
C TYR A 6 92.59 -3.34 5.94
N LYS A 7 93.73 -4.00 6.16
CA LYS A 7 95.06 -3.36 6.17
C LYS A 7 95.57 -2.96 4.78
N ARG A 8 94.79 -3.17 3.72
CA ARG A 8 95.12 -2.84 2.32
C ARG A 8 93.88 -2.32 1.59
N THR A 9 94.11 -1.61 0.49
CA THR A 9 93.04 -1.25 -0.45
C THR A 9 92.43 -2.52 -1.06
N LEU A 10 91.10 -2.55 -1.10
CA LEU A 10 90.34 -3.62 -1.73
C LEU A 10 90.16 -3.34 -3.22
N THR A 11 90.22 -4.39 -4.04
CA THR A 11 89.81 -4.32 -5.45
C THR A 11 88.30 -4.03 -5.55
N THR A 12 87.83 -3.50 -6.68
CA THR A 12 86.40 -3.26 -6.91
C THR A 12 85.56 -4.52 -6.68
N ASN A 13 86.06 -5.67 -7.13
CA ASN A 13 85.39 -6.95 -6.93
C ASN A 13 85.27 -7.36 -5.45
N GLU A 14 86.34 -7.16 -4.67
CA GLU A 14 86.32 -7.42 -3.23
C GLU A 14 85.35 -6.49 -2.50
N GLN A 15 85.30 -5.20 -2.89
CA GLN A 15 84.33 -4.24 -2.35
C GLN A 15 82.90 -4.69 -2.64
N SER A 16 82.58 -5.05 -3.88
CA SER A 16 81.23 -5.53 -4.25
C SER A 16 80.83 -6.79 -3.48
N ARG A 17 81.74 -7.76 -3.25
CA ARG A 17 81.46 -8.95 -2.43
C ARG A 17 81.16 -8.60 -0.97
N ILE A 18 81.90 -7.67 -0.37
CA ILE A 18 81.66 -7.21 1.00
C ILE A 18 80.34 -6.45 1.10
N ASN A 19 80.08 -5.55 0.15
CA ASN A 19 78.82 -4.82 0.07
C ASN A 19 77.65 -5.80 -0.06
N SER A 20 77.78 -6.84 -0.88
CA SER A 20 76.77 -7.88 -1.07
C SER A 20 76.48 -8.64 0.22
N TYR A 21 77.52 -9.05 0.96
CA TYR A 21 77.37 -9.68 2.26
C TYR A 21 76.60 -8.78 3.24
N LEU A 22 77.03 -7.52 3.38
CA LEU A 22 76.37 -6.55 4.26
C LEU A 22 74.93 -6.29 3.84
N ALA A 23 74.68 -6.21 2.53
CA ALA A 23 73.37 -5.95 1.96
C ALA A 23 72.39 -7.10 2.20
N VAL A 24 72.79 -8.35 1.98
CA VAL A 24 71.95 -9.53 2.26
C VAL A 24 71.65 -9.64 3.75
N LYS A 25 72.66 -9.43 4.61
CA LYS A 25 72.52 -9.53 6.06
C LYS A 25 71.59 -8.48 6.65
N ASN A 26 71.58 -7.27 6.09
CA ASN A 26 70.84 -6.13 6.60
C ASN A 26 69.65 -5.70 5.72
N GLY A 27 69.32 -6.43 4.65
CA GLY A 27 68.20 -6.11 3.76
C GLY A 27 68.36 -4.81 2.98
N VAL A 28 69.59 -4.40 2.66
CA VAL A 28 69.90 -3.12 1.99
C VAL A 28 69.92 -3.30 0.48
N THR A 29 69.33 -2.35 -0.25
CA THR A 29 69.38 -2.28 -1.71
C THR A 29 70.69 -1.64 -2.19
N LEU A 30 71.50 -2.36 -2.97
CA LEU A 30 72.76 -1.86 -3.56
C LEU A 30 72.56 -1.34 -4.98
N ASN A 31 73.35 -0.34 -5.39
CA ASN A 31 73.43 0.17 -6.77
C ASN A 31 74.40 -0.61 -7.70
N GLU A 32 74.69 -1.85 -7.36
CA GLU A 32 75.58 -2.75 -8.09
C GLU A 32 75.05 -4.21 -8.06
N ASN A 33 75.69 -5.11 -8.80
CA ASN A 33 75.37 -6.54 -8.74
C ASN A 33 75.75 -7.13 -7.38
N TYR A 34 74.97 -8.11 -6.92
CA TYR A 34 75.30 -8.82 -5.69
C TYR A 34 76.17 -10.03 -6.03
N LEU A 35 77.25 -10.21 -5.30
CA LEU A 35 78.25 -11.26 -5.50
C LEU A 35 78.39 -12.14 -4.26
N SER A 36 78.52 -13.44 -4.47
CA SER A 36 78.95 -14.41 -3.45
C SER A 36 80.47 -14.36 -3.24
N THR A 37 80.99 -15.05 -2.23
CA THR A 37 82.43 -15.16 -2.00
C THR A 37 83.20 -15.76 -3.18
N ASP A 38 82.58 -16.66 -3.94
CA ASP A 38 83.10 -17.27 -5.17
C ASP A 38 83.03 -16.36 -6.41
N ASN A 39 82.68 -15.08 -6.24
CA ASN A 39 82.51 -14.12 -7.33
C ASN A 39 81.36 -14.45 -8.30
N ASN A 40 80.46 -15.37 -7.95
CA ASN A 40 79.23 -15.61 -8.71
C ASN A 40 78.20 -14.52 -8.42
N ILE A 41 77.50 -14.07 -9.46
CA ILE A 41 76.41 -13.10 -9.34
C ILE A 41 75.17 -13.77 -8.72
N ILE A 42 74.77 -13.31 -7.54
CA ILE A 42 73.58 -13.79 -6.81
C ILE A 42 72.38 -12.84 -6.97
N TRP A 43 72.61 -11.61 -7.46
CA TRP A 43 71.60 -10.72 -8.04
C TRP A 43 72.21 -9.90 -9.18
N ASP A 44 71.68 -10.08 -10.38
CA ASP A 44 72.12 -9.37 -11.57
C ASP A 44 71.16 -8.20 -11.88
N ARG A 45 71.64 -6.96 -11.73
CA ARG A 45 70.81 -5.78 -11.95
C ARG A 45 70.45 -5.57 -13.42
N ALA A 46 71.27 -6.01 -14.36
CA ALA A 46 70.97 -5.88 -15.79
C ALA A 46 69.85 -6.86 -16.19
N ASN A 47 69.97 -8.12 -15.76
CA ASN A 47 68.96 -9.15 -16.02
C ASN A 47 67.64 -8.93 -15.25
N ASN A 48 67.66 -8.12 -14.19
CA ASN A 48 66.49 -7.74 -13.40
C ASN A 48 66.12 -6.25 -13.57
N THR A 49 66.37 -5.68 -14.75
CA THR A 49 65.92 -4.33 -15.10
C THR A 49 64.42 -4.18 -14.85
N GLY A 50 64.04 -3.11 -14.15
CA GLY A 50 62.68 -2.87 -13.71
C GLY A 50 62.30 -3.53 -12.38
N TYR A 51 63.16 -4.35 -11.77
CA TYR A 51 62.91 -5.03 -10.48
C TYR A 51 64.01 -4.75 -9.43
N ASN A 52 64.81 -3.71 -9.64
CA ASN A 52 65.96 -3.38 -8.79
C ASN A 52 65.59 -2.48 -7.58
N ASN A 53 64.33 -2.52 -7.15
CA ASN A 53 63.86 -1.80 -5.97
C ASN A 53 63.73 -2.77 -4.80
N ASN A 54 63.98 -2.29 -3.58
CA ASN A 54 63.74 -3.03 -2.34
C ASN A 54 64.37 -4.44 -2.35
N ILE A 55 65.61 -4.55 -2.82
CA ILE A 55 66.31 -5.83 -2.97
C ILE A 55 66.71 -6.37 -1.59
N PHE A 56 66.29 -7.58 -1.26
CA PHE A 56 66.69 -8.31 -0.06
C PHE A 56 66.67 -9.83 -0.29
N GLY A 57 67.16 -10.62 0.66
CA GLY A 57 67.08 -12.07 0.53
C GLY A 57 67.68 -12.85 1.68
N ILE A 58 67.63 -14.17 1.55
CA ILE A 58 68.21 -15.14 2.49
C ILE A 58 69.38 -15.86 1.82
N GLY A 59 70.34 -16.34 2.61
CA GLY A 59 71.50 -17.03 2.05
C GLY A 59 72.44 -17.63 3.08
N LYS A 60 73.22 -18.61 2.64
CA LYS A 60 74.28 -19.25 3.41
C LYS A 60 75.60 -19.20 2.67
N ASP A 61 76.61 -18.69 3.33
CA ASP A 61 78.00 -18.61 2.84
C ASP A 61 78.93 -18.84 4.03
N ASN A 62 79.56 -20.00 4.06
CA ASN A 62 80.37 -20.44 5.20
C ASN A 62 81.65 -19.61 5.34
N LEU A 63 82.21 -19.11 4.23
CA LEU A 63 83.46 -18.33 4.24
C LEU A 63 83.27 -16.98 4.94
N THR A 64 82.11 -16.35 4.72
CA THR A 64 81.73 -15.10 5.40
C THR A 64 80.95 -15.31 6.69
N VAL A 65 80.75 -16.57 7.11
CA VAL A 65 79.85 -16.97 8.19
C VAL A 65 78.42 -16.40 8.07
N LEU A 66 77.99 -16.06 6.85
CA LEU A 66 76.65 -15.61 6.58
C LEU A 66 75.69 -16.80 6.69
N HIS A 67 74.71 -16.70 7.57
CA HIS A 67 73.58 -17.62 7.60
C HIS A 67 72.28 -16.84 7.84
N GLN A 68 71.88 -16.10 6.81
CA GLN A 68 70.64 -15.33 6.82
C GLN A 68 69.48 -16.27 6.52
N LYS A 69 68.69 -16.62 7.53
CA LYS A 69 67.56 -17.55 7.44
C LYS A 69 66.23 -16.85 7.18
N GLN A 70 66.15 -15.56 7.49
CA GLN A 70 64.99 -14.72 7.24
C GLN A 70 65.41 -13.27 6.97
N SER A 71 64.72 -12.58 6.08
CA SER A 71 65.08 -11.22 5.68
C SER A 71 63.88 -10.46 5.11
N GLY A 72 63.98 -9.13 5.12
CA GLY A 72 63.05 -8.17 4.54
C GLY A 72 63.83 -6.92 4.12
N SER A 73 63.29 -6.12 3.19
CA SER A 73 63.92 -4.84 2.82
C SER A 73 63.79 -3.82 3.95
N VAL A 74 64.85 -3.05 4.21
CA VAL A 74 64.83 -1.96 5.20
C VAL A 74 64.33 -0.63 4.63
N ASN A 75 64.02 -0.58 3.34
CA ASN A 75 63.46 0.62 2.74
C ASN A 75 62.08 0.92 3.34
N ASN A 76 61.75 2.20 3.48
CA ASN A 76 60.50 2.63 4.10
C ASN A 76 59.26 2.08 3.37
N GLY A 77 58.26 1.64 4.13
CA GLY A 77 56.98 1.14 3.59
C GLY A 77 56.99 -0.33 3.11
N GLN A 78 58.11 -1.05 3.21
CA GLN A 78 58.22 -2.45 2.80
C GLN A 78 57.67 -3.41 3.85
N LYS A 79 56.80 -4.34 3.43
CA LYS A 79 56.09 -5.27 4.32
C LYS A 79 56.42 -6.75 4.09
N LEU A 80 56.98 -7.10 2.94
CA LEU A 80 57.30 -8.48 2.57
C LEU A 80 58.46 -9.02 3.41
N VAL A 81 58.27 -10.23 3.96
CA VAL A 81 59.34 -11.00 4.61
C VAL A 81 59.46 -12.36 3.95
N ILE A 82 60.70 -12.80 3.69
CA ILE A 82 61.00 -14.17 3.25
C ILE A 82 61.85 -14.84 4.32
N SER A 83 61.47 -16.07 4.68
CA SER A 83 62.14 -16.89 5.69
C SER A 83 62.30 -18.33 5.21
N THR A 84 63.22 -19.09 5.80
CA THR A 84 63.10 -20.56 5.84
C THR A 84 61.82 -20.95 6.59
N THR A 85 61.43 -22.23 6.55
CA THR A 85 60.20 -22.72 7.18
C THR A 85 60.15 -22.62 8.71
N GLY A 86 61.18 -22.09 9.36
CA GLY A 86 61.25 -21.86 10.81
C GLY A 86 60.93 -20.45 11.28
N PHE A 87 60.39 -19.57 10.42
CA PHE A 87 60.13 -18.13 10.65
C PHE A 87 59.85 -17.75 12.12
N ALA A 88 60.72 -16.90 12.69
CA ALA A 88 60.75 -16.58 14.13
C ALA A 88 61.11 -15.11 14.40
N ASP A 89 61.08 -14.67 15.66
CA ASP A 89 61.40 -13.29 16.07
C ASP A 89 62.79 -12.80 15.63
N THR A 90 63.78 -13.70 15.56
CA THR A 90 65.15 -13.38 15.14
C THR A 90 65.75 -14.46 14.25
N ASN A 91 66.75 -14.10 13.44
CA ASN A 91 67.54 -15.06 12.65
C ASN A 91 68.22 -16.13 13.53
N ALA A 92 68.57 -15.79 14.78
CA ALA A 92 69.13 -16.74 15.73
C ALA A 92 68.07 -17.74 16.22
N ALA A 93 66.85 -17.28 16.52
CA ALA A 93 65.74 -18.11 16.97
C ALA A 93 65.15 -19.01 15.87
N ASN A 94 65.29 -18.62 14.59
CA ASN A 94 64.86 -19.46 13.47
C ASN A 94 65.72 -20.74 13.42
N SER A 95 65.11 -21.86 13.78
CA SER A 95 65.76 -23.17 13.93
C SER A 95 65.99 -23.90 12.60
N THR A 96 65.37 -23.43 11.51
CA THR A 96 65.50 -24.04 10.19
C THR A 96 66.54 -23.28 9.35
N GLY A 97 67.68 -23.91 9.08
CA GLY A 97 68.75 -23.32 8.27
C GLY A 97 68.64 -23.67 6.78
N ILE A 98 69.37 -22.91 5.96
CA ILE A 98 69.68 -23.27 4.57
C ILE A 98 70.71 -24.41 4.54
N ALA A 99 70.49 -25.41 3.68
CA ALA A 99 71.18 -26.69 3.71
C ALA A 99 72.66 -26.57 3.27
N ASN A 100 72.90 -26.08 2.06
CA ASN A 100 74.21 -26.09 1.43
C ASN A 100 74.88 -24.73 1.47
N ASP A 101 76.20 -24.75 1.31
CA ASP A 101 77.00 -23.54 1.14
C ASP A 101 76.68 -22.86 -0.19
N LEU A 102 76.89 -21.54 -0.25
CA LEU A 102 76.68 -20.68 -1.42
C LEU A 102 75.26 -20.75 -2.02
N GLN A 103 74.25 -20.99 -1.18
CA GLN A 103 72.84 -20.93 -1.58
C GLN A 103 72.26 -19.56 -1.23
N TYR A 104 71.57 -18.94 -2.19
CA TYR A 104 70.96 -17.61 -2.03
C TYR A 104 69.61 -17.54 -2.72
N LEU A 105 68.66 -16.87 -2.10
CA LEU A 105 67.39 -16.47 -2.71
C LEU A 105 67.22 -14.98 -2.47
N ILE A 106 67.42 -14.21 -3.54
CA ILE A 106 67.32 -12.75 -3.56
C ILE A 106 66.10 -12.35 -4.36
N THR A 107 65.37 -11.35 -3.88
CA THR A 107 64.19 -10.80 -4.55
C THR A 107 64.27 -9.28 -4.60
N GLY A 108 63.71 -8.69 -5.65
CA GLY A 108 63.49 -7.25 -5.79
C GLY A 108 62.16 -6.96 -6.49
N ASP A 109 61.59 -5.79 -6.25
CA ASP A 109 60.28 -5.39 -6.78
C ASP A 109 60.34 -4.29 -7.84
N ASN A 110 59.21 -4.09 -8.51
CA ASN A 110 59.04 -3.11 -9.58
C ASN A 110 58.82 -1.67 -9.11
N GLY A 111 58.93 -1.38 -7.81
CA GLY A 111 58.76 -0.05 -7.23
C GLY A 111 57.31 0.46 -7.19
N LEU A 112 56.33 -0.39 -7.55
CA LEU A 112 54.90 -0.03 -7.49
C LEU A 112 54.31 -0.27 -6.10
N GLN A 113 53.08 0.18 -5.90
CA GLN A 113 52.45 0.17 -4.58
C GLN A 113 52.06 -1.24 -4.13
N GLN A 114 52.21 -1.50 -2.83
CA GLN A 114 51.85 -2.76 -2.20
C GLN A 114 50.40 -2.74 -1.68
N ILE A 115 49.46 -2.42 -2.59
CA ILE A 115 48.01 -2.32 -2.32
C ILE A 115 47.20 -3.03 -3.40
N LEU A 116 46.02 -3.55 -3.06
CA LEU A 116 45.09 -4.14 -4.03
C LEU A 116 44.52 -3.06 -4.96
N ASN A 117 45.02 -2.98 -6.19
CA ASN A 117 44.54 -1.99 -7.17
C ASN A 117 44.56 -2.48 -8.62
N THR A 118 45.21 -3.60 -8.93
CA THR A 118 45.18 -4.18 -10.28
C THR A 118 44.17 -5.34 -10.32
N PRO A 119 43.19 -5.37 -11.25
CA PRO A 119 42.24 -6.48 -11.34
C PRO A 119 42.94 -7.84 -11.51
N LEU A 120 42.52 -8.83 -10.72
CA LEU A 120 42.90 -10.23 -10.87
C LEU A 120 41.82 -11.10 -10.22
N VAL A 121 40.95 -11.65 -11.07
CA VAL A 121 39.82 -12.46 -10.63
C VAL A 121 40.23 -13.93 -10.53
N TYR A 122 39.97 -14.55 -9.38
CA TYR A 122 40.15 -15.98 -9.15
C TYR A 122 39.01 -16.49 -8.27
N THR A 123 38.14 -17.34 -8.82
CA THR A 123 36.86 -17.74 -8.18
C THR A 123 36.87 -19.15 -7.61
N THR A 124 37.88 -19.97 -7.92
CA THR A 124 37.93 -21.40 -7.56
C THR A 124 38.80 -21.70 -6.33
N GLY A 125 39.32 -20.67 -5.67
CA GLY A 125 40.27 -20.81 -4.57
C GLY A 125 39.67 -21.23 -3.23
N MET A 126 40.41 -22.06 -2.48
CA MET A 126 39.98 -22.56 -1.15
C MET A 126 39.93 -21.48 -0.06
N ASN A 127 40.62 -20.35 -0.22
CA ASN A 127 40.58 -19.19 0.70
C ASN A 127 39.58 -18.11 0.21
N GLY A 128 38.60 -18.49 -0.60
CA GLY A 128 37.62 -17.57 -1.20
C GLY A 128 38.11 -16.88 -2.47
N GLU A 129 37.23 -16.07 -3.07
CA GLU A 129 37.50 -15.39 -4.33
C GLU A 129 38.48 -14.21 -4.18
N THR A 130 39.22 -13.88 -5.24
CA THR A 130 39.96 -12.60 -5.35
C THR A 130 39.36 -11.77 -6.47
N ASN A 131 39.46 -10.44 -6.36
CA ASN A 131 39.10 -9.52 -7.44
C ASN A 131 40.27 -8.60 -7.85
N HIS A 132 41.29 -8.46 -7.01
CA HIS A 132 42.45 -7.61 -7.27
C HIS A 132 43.75 -8.28 -6.80
N ARG A 133 44.86 -7.80 -7.34
CA ARG A 133 46.23 -8.03 -6.88
C ARG A 133 46.95 -6.74 -6.57
N PHE A 134 48.10 -6.87 -5.92
CA PHE A 134 49.02 -5.77 -5.74
C PHE A 134 49.57 -5.28 -7.07
N GLU A 135 49.81 -3.97 -7.16
CA GLU A 135 50.56 -3.39 -8.29
C GLU A 135 52.02 -3.86 -8.24
N ALA A 136 52.56 -3.99 -7.02
CA ALA A 136 53.88 -4.53 -6.76
C ALA A 136 54.01 -5.97 -7.28
N ILE A 137 55.08 -6.20 -8.04
CA ILE A 137 55.50 -7.50 -8.54
C ILE A 137 56.95 -7.70 -8.14
N TRP A 138 57.24 -8.85 -7.56
CA TRP A 138 58.58 -9.27 -7.18
C TRP A 138 59.15 -10.26 -8.19
N LYS A 139 60.45 -10.16 -8.45
CA LYS A 139 61.21 -11.11 -9.27
C LYS A 139 62.30 -11.76 -8.44
N VAL A 140 62.49 -13.06 -8.63
CA VAL A 140 63.38 -13.90 -7.81
C VAL A 140 64.64 -14.28 -8.59
N GLN A 141 65.80 -14.20 -7.93
CA GLN A 141 67.04 -14.85 -8.34
C GLN A 141 67.43 -15.90 -7.29
N ASN A 142 67.34 -17.17 -7.66
CA ASN A 142 67.58 -18.31 -6.76
C ASN A 142 68.84 -19.03 -7.21
N THR A 143 69.93 -18.84 -6.47
CA THR A 143 71.25 -19.40 -6.74
C THR A 143 71.44 -20.69 -5.94
N ASN A 144 71.80 -21.78 -6.62
CA ASN A 144 72.03 -23.11 -6.02
C ASN A 144 70.83 -23.71 -5.26
N ALA A 145 69.60 -23.27 -5.57
CA ALA A 145 68.33 -23.81 -5.09
C ALA A 145 68.15 -23.88 -3.56
N VAL A 146 67.65 -22.79 -2.96
CA VAL A 146 67.36 -22.70 -1.51
C VAL A 146 66.24 -23.64 -1.01
N GLY A 147 65.43 -24.20 -1.91
CA GLY A 147 64.31 -25.09 -1.57
C GLY A 147 63.03 -24.36 -1.18
N THR A 148 62.25 -24.94 -0.27
CA THR A 148 60.99 -24.35 0.22
C THR A 148 61.25 -23.22 1.21
N VAL A 149 60.58 -22.10 1.00
CA VAL A 149 60.63 -20.91 1.85
C VAL A 149 59.24 -20.52 2.33
N THR A 150 59.19 -19.84 3.47
CA THR A 150 58.00 -19.15 3.96
C THR A 150 58.01 -17.72 3.43
N VAL A 151 56.96 -17.38 2.69
CA VAL A 151 56.65 -15.99 2.32
C VAL A 151 55.60 -15.48 3.30
N ALA A 152 55.85 -14.32 3.89
CA ALA A 152 55.01 -13.74 4.94
C ALA A 152 54.55 -12.32 4.57
N TRP A 153 53.26 -12.06 4.79
CA TRP A 153 52.62 -10.76 4.61
C TRP A 153 51.80 -10.39 5.84
N PRO A 154 51.83 -9.14 6.35
CA PRO A 154 51.04 -8.75 7.52
C PRO A 154 49.54 -9.01 7.31
N LYS A 155 48.88 -9.53 8.35
CA LYS A 155 47.43 -9.79 8.32
C LYS A 155 46.64 -8.51 8.07
N GLY A 156 45.65 -8.59 7.19
CA GLY A 156 44.76 -7.46 6.88
C GLY A 156 44.09 -7.49 5.51
N VAL A 157 44.48 -8.41 4.62
CA VAL A 157 43.86 -8.58 3.31
C VAL A 157 42.91 -9.78 3.32
N LYS A 158 41.65 -9.57 2.95
CA LYS A 158 40.66 -10.66 2.83
C LYS A 158 41.04 -11.58 1.66
N ASN A 159 40.89 -12.89 1.86
CA ASN A 159 41.16 -13.94 0.86
C ASN A 159 42.57 -13.82 0.25
N LEU A 160 43.60 -13.59 1.07
CA LEU A 160 44.96 -13.39 0.58
C LEU A 160 45.57 -14.66 -0.05
N TYR A 161 46.15 -14.50 -1.24
CA TYR A 161 46.95 -15.50 -1.95
C TYR A 161 48.32 -14.94 -2.31
N LEU A 162 49.33 -15.80 -2.25
CA LEU A 162 50.58 -15.60 -2.99
C LEU A 162 50.37 -16.14 -4.40
N VAL A 163 50.60 -15.30 -5.42
CA VAL A 163 50.39 -15.66 -6.82
C VAL A 163 51.74 -15.73 -7.53
N GLN A 164 52.08 -16.89 -8.08
CA GLN A 164 53.34 -17.11 -8.79
C GLN A 164 53.11 -17.26 -10.31
N SER A 165 53.99 -16.65 -11.11
CA SER A 165 53.95 -16.69 -12.57
C SER A 165 55.35 -16.83 -13.17
N SER A 166 55.46 -17.41 -14.37
CA SER A 166 56.70 -17.44 -15.14
C SER A 166 57.00 -16.13 -15.86
N SER A 167 56.06 -15.17 -15.84
CA SER A 167 56.21 -13.84 -16.41
C SER A 167 55.65 -12.76 -15.48
N SER A 168 55.84 -11.49 -15.82
CA SER A 168 55.24 -10.36 -15.08
C SER A 168 53.73 -10.19 -15.33
N VAL A 169 53.12 -11.01 -16.19
CA VAL A 169 51.68 -11.03 -16.43
C VAL A 169 51.06 -12.08 -15.51
N PHE A 170 50.01 -11.67 -14.79
CA PHE A 170 49.24 -12.51 -13.87
C PHE A 170 47.81 -12.59 -14.38
N ASP A 171 47.31 -13.81 -14.51
CA ASP A 171 45.93 -14.14 -14.83
C ASP A 171 45.47 -15.36 -14.01
N ALA A 172 44.27 -15.86 -14.29
CA ALA A 172 43.68 -17.01 -13.58
C ALA A 172 44.45 -18.34 -13.79
N THR A 173 45.41 -18.43 -14.72
CA THR A 173 46.27 -19.61 -14.93
C THR A 173 47.53 -19.58 -14.08
N SER A 174 47.80 -18.46 -13.40
CA SER A 174 48.89 -18.34 -12.44
C SER A 174 48.72 -19.32 -11.27
N THR A 175 49.79 -19.61 -10.54
CA THR A 175 49.69 -20.48 -9.35
C THR A 175 49.26 -19.67 -8.13
N PHE A 176 48.03 -19.88 -7.66
CA PHE A 176 47.49 -19.25 -6.44
C PHE A 176 47.72 -20.14 -5.22
N THR A 177 48.58 -19.72 -4.30
CA THR A 177 48.81 -20.40 -3.02
C THR A 177 48.07 -19.66 -1.90
N PRO A 178 47.08 -20.28 -1.23
CA PRO A 178 46.32 -19.63 -0.17
C PRO A 178 47.21 -19.33 1.05
N MET A 179 47.11 -18.12 1.58
CA MET A 179 47.87 -17.69 2.77
C MET A 179 47.00 -17.74 4.04
N THR A 180 46.40 -18.90 4.33
CA THR A 180 45.46 -19.07 5.46
C THR A 180 46.15 -19.28 6.81
N THR A 181 47.43 -19.66 6.81
CA THR A 181 48.18 -19.90 8.06
C THR A 181 48.64 -18.56 8.63
N GLU A 182 48.46 -18.36 9.93
CA GLU A 182 48.90 -17.17 10.65
C GLU A 182 50.05 -17.49 11.60
N THR A 183 51.02 -16.59 11.71
CA THR A 183 52.08 -16.66 12.72
C THR A 183 52.39 -15.27 13.25
N THR A 184 52.78 -15.18 14.52
CA THR A 184 53.15 -13.90 15.15
C THR A 184 54.66 -13.82 15.24
N VAL A 185 55.24 -12.77 14.65
CA VAL A 185 56.68 -12.49 14.69
C VAL A 185 56.88 -11.04 15.10
N ASN A 186 57.66 -10.81 16.15
CA ASN A 186 57.91 -9.49 16.73
C ASN A 186 56.63 -8.69 17.03
N GLY A 187 55.57 -9.37 17.47
CA GLY A 187 54.27 -8.77 17.80
C GLY A 187 53.37 -8.48 16.59
N VAL A 188 53.81 -8.74 15.36
CA VAL A 188 53.00 -8.60 14.14
C VAL A 188 52.48 -9.95 13.71
N VAL A 189 51.17 -10.04 13.44
CA VAL A 189 50.54 -11.25 12.87
C VAL A 189 50.72 -11.24 11.35
N TYR A 190 51.32 -12.29 10.82
CA TYR A 190 51.53 -12.51 9.39
C TYR A 190 50.66 -13.64 8.87
N ASN A 191 50.02 -13.44 7.71
CA ASN A 191 49.60 -14.53 6.86
C ASN A 191 50.83 -15.11 6.14
N ILE A 192 50.98 -16.43 6.13
CA ILE A 192 52.16 -17.11 5.56
C ILE A 192 51.78 -18.18 4.54
N ALA A 193 52.67 -18.42 3.58
CA ALA A 193 52.63 -19.55 2.68
C ALA A 193 54.02 -20.16 2.49
N ASN A 194 54.09 -21.49 2.53
CA ASN A 194 55.31 -22.24 2.21
C ASN A 194 55.30 -22.56 0.71
N VAL A 195 56.27 -22.03 -0.03
CA VAL A 195 56.38 -22.17 -1.48
C VAL A 195 57.81 -22.43 -1.93
N THR A 196 57.96 -22.92 -3.16
CA THR A 196 59.25 -22.94 -3.85
C THR A 196 59.26 -21.79 -4.85
N LEU A 197 60.27 -20.92 -4.78
CA LEU A 197 60.45 -19.82 -5.72
C LEU A 197 61.59 -20.15 -6.69
N ALA A 198 61.27 -20.40 -7.96
CA ALA A 198 62.26 -20.77 -8.97
C ALA A 198 63.11 -19.56 -9.42
N ASN A 199 64.30 -19.81 -9.96
CA ASN A 199 65.14 -18.75 -10.52
C ASN A 199 64.44 -18.07 -11.70
N GLY A 200 64.35 -16.75 -11.69
CA GLY A 200 63.66 -15.94 -12.71
C GLY A 200 62.13 -15.87 -12.55
N GLN A 201 61.56 -16.50 -11.52
CA GLN A 201 60.11 -16.48 -11.29
C GLN A 201 59.61 -15.13 -10.78
N TYR A 202 58.35 -14.82 -11.09
CA TYR A 202 57.65 -13.63 -10.62
C TYR A 202 56.60 -14.03 -9.59
N PHE A 203 56.35 -13.16 -8.61
CA PHE A 203 55.21 -13.31 -7.73
C PHE A 203 54.59 -11.97 -7.33
N THR A 204 53.34 -12.01 -6.89
CA THR A 204 52.56 -10.89 -6.34
C THR A 204 51.58 -11.44 -5.30
N PHE A 205 50.79 -10.57 -4.69
CA PHE A 205 49.71 -10.95 -3.77
C PHE A 205 48.35 -10.58 -4.34
N ALA A 206 47.38 -11.48 -4.22
CA ALA A 206 45.99 -11.25 -4.63
C ALA A 206 45.05 -11.39 -3.45
N GLY A 207 43.94 -10.67 -3.49
CA GLY A 207 42.93 -10.66 -2.43
C GLY A 207 41.61 -10.09 -2.88
N TYR A 208 40.67 -10.03 -1.94
CA TYR A 208 39.35 -9.46 -2.14
C TYR A 208 39.29 -8.03 -1.61
N LEU A 209 39.13 -7.07 -2.51
CA LEU A 209 38.97 -5.65 -2.23
C LEU A 209 37.48 -5.28 -2.22
N TYR A 210 37.01 -4.67 -1.14
CA TYR A 210 35.71 -4.02 -1.11
C TYR A 210 35.80 -2.61 -1.69
N ALA A 211 34.78 -2.21 -2.44
CA ALA A 211 34.77 -0.94 -3.16
C ALA A 211 33.33 -0.46 -3.41
N PRO A 212 32.95 0.78 -3.05
CA PRO A 212 31.59 1.26 -3.30
C PRO A 212 31.34 1.33 -4.81
N GLY A 213 30.22 0.75 -5.27
CA GLY A 213 29.93 0.59 -6.70
C GLY A 213 30.93 -0.28 -7.47
N GLY A 214 31.83 -0.98 -6.79
CA GLY A 214 32.88 -1.79 -7.43
C GLY A 214 34.02 -0.96 -8.01
N VAL A 215 34.17 0.29 -7.56
CA VAL A 215 35.17 1.24 -8.04
C VAL A 215 36.35 1.29 -7.08
N SER A 216 37.51 0.76 -7.48
CA SER A 216 38.71 0.72 -6.65
C SER A 216 39.36 2.10 -6.45
N GLY A 217 40.24 2.18 -5.45
CA GLY A 217 41.03 3.38 -5.16
C GLY A 217 40.31 4.43 -4.33
N THR A 218 39.32 4.03 -3.53
CA THR A 218 38.66 4.92 -2.57
C THR A 218 39.66 5.35 -1.49
N ASP A 219 39.75 6.65 -1.23
CA ASP A 219 40.69 7.19 -0.25
C ASP A 219 40.07 7.43 1.13
N PHE A 220 38.74 7.63 1.18
CA PHE A 220 37.97 7.77 2.42
C PHE A 220 36.53 7.31 2.19
N TRP A 221 36.02 6.42 3.04
CA TRP A 221 34.69 5.82 2.91
C TRP A 221 34.05 5.54 4.26
N ILE A 222 33.13 6.39 4.68
CA ILE A 222 32.38 6.22 5.93
C ILE A 222 30.92 5.90 5.61
N ARG A 223 30.34 4.94 6.36
CA ARG A 223 28.95 4.48 6.19
C ARG A 223 28.32 4.17 7.54
N SER A 224 27.06 4.52 7.71
CA SER A 224 26.38 4.42 9.01
C SER A 224 26.08 2.97 9.43
N ASP A 225 25.95 2.05 8.49
CA ASP A 225 25.65 0.63 8.72
C ASP A 225 26.89 -0.23 9.04
N ASP A 226 28.09 0.33 8.92
CA ASP A 226 29.36 -0.26 9.40
C ASP A 226 30.24 0.83 10.03
N ALA A 227 29.69 1.53 11.02
CA ALA A 227 30.33 2.68 11.66
C ALA A 227 31.30 2.31 12.80
N ALA A 228 31.38 1.03 13.18
CA ALA A 228 32.02 0.55 14.42
C ALA A 228 31.53 1.31 15.67
N ASP A 229 32.42 1.66 16.60
CA ASP A 229 32.09 2.48 17.76
C ASP A 229 32.04 3.97 17.39
N ILE A 230 30.88 4.40 16.86
CA ILE A 230 30.67 5.77 16.39
C ILE A 230 30.82 6.83 17.49
N ALA A 231 30.73 6.44 18.76
CA ALA A 231 30.94 7.35 19.88
C ALA A 231 32.40 7.81 19.98
N THR A 232 33.34 7.01 19.46
CA THR A 232 34.77 7.30 19.42
C THR A 232 35.19 7.88 18.08
N ALA A 233 34.85 7.21 16.98
CA ALA A 233 35.17 7.63 15.63
C ALA A 233 34.21 6.96 14.63
N TRP A 234 33.94 7.62 13.50
CA TRP A 234 33.25 6.97 12.39
C TRP A 234 34.27 6.22 11.54
N LYS A 235 34.14 4.89 11.53
CA LYS A 235 35.02 3.97 10.81
C LYS A 235 35.15 4.30 9.32
N ASP A 236 36.38 4.41 8.85
CA ASP A 236 36.74 4.46 7.43
C ASP A 236 36.91 3.03 6.87
N ASN A 237 36.08 2.70 5.91
CA ASN A 237 36.01 1.40 5.24
C ASN A 237 36.90 1.35 3.99
N SER A 238 37.64 2.41 3.70
CA SER A 238 38.69 2.40 2.68
C SER A 238 39.92 1.61 3.14
N ILE A 239 40.84 1.32 2.21
CA ILE A 239 42.11 0.65 2.56
C ILE A 239 43.02 1.50 3.46
N ASN A 240 42.76 2.81 3.55
CA ASN A 240 43.52 3.72 4.36
C ASN A 240 43.17 3.62 5.85
N ALA A 241 41.99 3.09 6.20
CA ALA A 241 41.50 2.94 7.56
C ALA A 241 41.68 4.22 8.42
N ASN A 242 41.43 5.38 7.81
CA ASN A 242 41.60 6.69 8.43
C ASN A 242 40.30 7.14 9.10
N ASP A 243 39.90 6.39 10.13
CA ASP A 243 38.69 6.65 10.92
C ASP A 243 38.61 8.12 11.33
N ILE A 244 37.43 8.72 11.26
CA ILE A 244 37.23 10.14 11.56
C ILE A 244 36.73 10.32 13.01
N PRO A 245 37.53 10.92 13.92
CA PRO A 245 37.15 11.06 15.33
C PRO A 245 35.86 11.83 15.54
N ALA A 246 35.10 11.38 16.54
CA ALA A 246 33.87 12.01 16.99
C ALA A 246 34.17 13.26 17.81
N VAL A 247 33.51 14.38 17.48
CA VAL A 247 33.47 15.58 18.33
C VAL A 247 32.08 15.67 18.95
N GLY A 248 32.03 15.68 20.29
CA GLY A 248 30.79 15.64 21.05
C GLY A 248 30.29 14.20 21.27
N THR A 249 29.05 14.06 21.75
CA THR A 249 28.43 12.75 22.01
C THR A 249 27.71 12.25 20.76
N TRP A 250 28.07 11.05 20.33
CA TRP A 250 27.51 10.40 19.14
C TRP A 250 26.85 9.07 19.45
N ALA A 251 25.71 8.85 18.79
CA ALA A 251 25.02 7.58 18.68
C ALA A 251 24.32 7.55 17.32
N LEU A 252 24.21 6.36 16.71
CA LEU A 252 23.43 6.18 15.49
C LEU A 252 21.93 6.30 15.82
N SER A 253 21.21 7.00 14.96
CA SER A 253 19.75 6.92 14.94
C SER A 253 19.31 5.52 14.50
N SER A 254 18.19 5.06 15.04
CA SER A 254 17.63 3.75 14.68
C SER A 254 17.23 3.72 13.21
N ALA A 255 17.39 2.54 12.60
CA ALA A 255 16.93 2.33 11.23
C ALA A 255 15.42 2.54 11.10
N ASP A 256 15.00 3.15 9.99
CA ASP A 256 13.60 3.39 9.68
C ASP A 256 13.36 3.30 8.16
N LYS A 257 12.10 3.31 7.75
CA LYS A 257 11.73 3.30 6.33
C LYS A 257 12.21 4.53 5.55
N ALA A 258 12.28 5.72 6.16
CA ALA A 258 12.71 6.95 5.48
C ALA A 258 14.20 6.93 5.11
N HIS A 259 14.98 6.06 5.75
CA HIS A 259 16.38 5.77 5.47
C HIS A 259 16.57 4.36 4.90
N ASN A 260 15.52 3.81 4.26
CA ASN A 260 15.54 2.50 3.61
C ASN A 260 16.05 1.36 4.53
N PHE A 261 15.64 1.43 5.79
CA PHE A 261 15.94 0.49 6.87
C PHE A 261 17.42 0.39 7.25
N HIS A 262 18.18 1.48 7.07
CA HIS A 262 19.54 1.64 7.57
C HIS A 262 19.62 2.68 8.71
N PRO A 263 20.55 2.51 9.66
CA PRO A 263 20.83 3.54 10.66
C PRO A 263 21.42 4.79 9.97
N TYR A 264 21.41 5.92 10.67
CA TYR A 264 21.89 7.19 10.13
C TYR A 264 22.45 8.11 11.23
N THR A 265 23.14 9.16 10.83
CA THR A 265 23.65 10.19 11.74
C THR A 265 22.84 11.48 11.57
N THR A 266 22.59 12.20 12.66
CA THR A 266 21.75 13.42 12.64
C THR A 266 22.11 14.39 13.77
N GLY A 267 21.56 15.60 13.67
CA GLY A 267 21.66 16.64 14.71
C GLY A 267 23.04 17.31 14.77
N TYR A 268 23.66 17.54 13.62
CA TYR A 268 24.96 18.20 13.51
C TYR A 268 24.95 19.60 14.13
N SER A 269 26.07 19.99 14.74
CA SER A 269 26.29 21.32 15.30
C SER A 269 27.79 21.64 15.36
N ALA A 270 28.15 22.86 15.77
CA ALA A 270 29.56 23.22 15.99
C ALA A 270 30.24 22.40 17.11
N SER A 271 29.46 21.73 17.97
CA SER A 271 29.96 20.83 19.03
C SER A 271 29.61 19.36 18.79
N LYS A 272 28.98 19.05 17.66
CA LYS A 272 28.58 17.68 17.27
C LYS A 272 28.86 17.47 15.78
N LEU A 273 30.08 17.01 15.48
CA LEU A 273 30.60 16.76 14.14
C LEU A 273 31.62 15.62 14.18
N PHE A 274 32.19 15.27 13.02
CA PHE A 274 33.38 14.43 12.93
C PHE A 274 34.55 15.23 12.39
N TYR A 275 35.73 15.08 13.00
CA TYR A 275 36.91 15.88 12.69
C TYR A 275 38.20 15.08 12.86
N ASN A 276 38.97 14.98 11.79
CA ASN A 276 40.31 14.40 11.78
C ASN A 276 41.35 15.46 11.37
N ASN A 277 42.23 15.82 12.30
CA ASN A 277 43.31 16.79 12.10
C ASN A 277 44.62 16.18 11.58
N ALA A 278 44.62 14.89 11.30
CA ALA A 278 45.75 14.11 10.81
C ALA A 278 45.33 13.23 9.63
N SER A 279 44.42 13.73 8.79
CA SER A 279 43.86 12.96 7.69
C SER A 279 44.93 12.50 6.69
N VAL A 280 44.91 11.22 6.33
CA VAL A 280 45.83 10.68 5.30
C VAL A 280 45.39 11.04 3.87
N MET A 281 44.22 11.66 3.70
CA MET A 281 43.79 12.26 2.43
C MET A 281 44.86 13.23 1.90
N ASN A 282 45.36 14.10 2.79
CA ASN A 282 46.54 14.92 2.57
C ASN A 282 47.41 14.91 3.84
N PRO A 283 48.56 14.22 3.81
CA PRO A 283 49.42 14.09 4.99
C PRO A 283 50.16 15.38 5.36
N THR A 284 50.05 16.44 4.54
CA THR A 284 50.69 17.74 4.77
C THR A 284 49.67 18.78 5.23
N ASN A 285 50.12 19.84 5.90
CA ASN A 285 49.22 20.96 6.23
C ASN A 285 49.20 22.02 5.12
N GLY A 286 49.72 21.69 3.93
CA GLY A 286 49.81 22.60 2.81
C GLY A 286 49.11 22.01 1.59
N GLU A 287 49.40 22.59 0.44
CA GLU A 287 48.86 22.15 -0.84
C GLU A 287 49.36 20.74 -1.19
N LEU A 288 48.42 19.86 -1.52
CA LEU A 288 48.65 18.69 -2.34
C LEU A 288 48.21 19.05 -3.79
N PRO A 289 49.14 19.50 -4.64
CA PRO A 289 48.81 20.16 -5.90
C PRO A 289 48.31 19.18 -6.96
N ASN A 290 47.49 19.69 -7.89
CA ASN A 290 47.11 19.00 -9.13
C ASN A 290 46.37 17.67 -8.89
N ILE A 291 45.47 17.66 -7.90
CA ILE A 291 44.68 16.48 -7.53
C ILE A 291 43.25 16.67 -8.02
N SER A 292 42.92 15.95 -9.10
CA SER A 292 41.51 15.70 -9.40
C SER A 292 40.88 14.88 -8.27
N HIS A 293 39.61 15.11 -7.98
CA HIS A 293 38.93 14.41 -6.90
C HIS A 293 37.45 14.19 -7.18
N SER A 294 36.90 13.15 -6.58
CA SER A 294 35.49 12.78 -6.71
C SER A 294 34.89 12.49 -5.34
N ILE A 295 33.80 13.18 -5.00
CA ILE A 295 33.12 13.09 -3.71
C ILE A 295 31.69 12.64 -3.94
N PHE A 296 31.22 11.66 -3.18
CA PHE A 296 29.85 11.17 -3.22
C PHE A 296 29.27 11.13 -1.81
N SER A 297 27.96 11.34 -1.70
CA SER A 297 27.27 11.21 -0.43
C SER A 297 25.81 10.82 -0.59
N ALA A 298 25.32 10.00 0.34
CA ALA A 298 23.90 9.78 0.56
C ALA A 298 23.46 10.59 1.78
N ILE A 299 22.52 11.52 1.56
CA ILE A 299 22.11 12.55 2.54
C ILE A 299 20.61 12.81 2.48
N ARG A 300 20.03 13.20 3.61
CA ARG A 300 18.61 13.58 3.70
C ARG A 300 18.48 14.93 4.42
N PRO A 301 18.37 16.05 3.69
CA PRO A 301 18.19 17.35 4.31
C PRO A 301 16.76 17.47 4.84
N THR A 302 16.58 18.01 6.04
CA THR A 302 15.25 18.24 6.64
C THR A 302 14.74 19.66 6.41
N THR A 303 15.61 20.58 6.00
CA THR A 303 15.25 21.96 5.61
C THR A 303 16.10 22.43 4.42
N ALA A 304 15.62 23.45 3.70
CA ALA A 304 16.37 24.12 2.61
C ALA A 304 17.44 25.09 3.14
N GLY A 305 18.20 24.66 4.15
CA GLY A 305 19.22 25.46 4.83
C GLY A 305 20.58 25.46 4.14
N THR A 306 21.60 25.83 4.91
CA THR A 306 23.00 25.88 4.48
C THR A 306 23.88 25.12 5.49
N GLY A 307 24.85 24.33 5.02
CA GLY A 307 25.76 23.60 5.90
C GLY A 307 26.66 22.59 5.17
N ARG A 308 27.70 22.13 5.89
CA ARG A 308 28.74 21.25 5.35
C ARG A 308 28.36 19.78 5.40
N ILE A 309 28.42 19.08 4.25
CA ILE A 309 28.38 17.61 4.22
C ILE A 309 29.76 17.08 4.61
N THR A 310 30.80 17.47 3.86
CA THR A 310 32.19 17.06 4.12
C THR A 310 33.18 18.00 3.41
N GLY A 311 34.38 18.15 3.97
CA GLY A 311 35.44 18.94 3.37
C GLY A 311 36.76 18.85 4.15
N ILE A 312 37.83 19.38 3.56
CA ILE A 312 39.19 19.36 4.14
C ILE A 312 39.85 20.72 3.94
N ASP A 313 40.76 21.13 4.83
CA ASP A 313 41.38 22.48 4.80
C ASP A 313 42.66 22.50 5.64
N ASP A 314 43.46 23.56 5.53
CA ASP A 314 44.61 23.81 6.42
C ASP A 314 44.20 24.54 7.70
N ASP A 315 43.06 25.22 7.69
CA ASP A 315 42.40 25.74 8.87
C ASP A 315 41.50 24.67 9.50
N ALA A 316 41.69 24.46 10.81
CA ALA A 316 40.92 23.51 11.59
C ALA A 316 39.41 23.74 11.52
N THR A 317 38.92 24.95 11.22
CA THR A 317 37.51 25.39 11.29
C THR A 317 36.81 25.35 9.94
N TYR A 318 37.53 25.56 8.83
CA TYR A 318 36.93 25.91 7.55
C TYR A 318 36.61 24.74 6.63
N ALA A 319 37.43 23.69 6.61
CA ALA A 319 37.16 22.43 5.88
C ALA A 319 36.53 22.66 4.48
N SER A 320 37.14 23.51 3.63
CA SER A 320 36.55 24.00 2.37
C SER A 320 37.39 23.77 1.10
N GLU A 321 38.57 23.17 1.17
CA GLU A 321 39.53 23.10 0.06
C GLU A 321 39.98 21.66 -0.27
N PRO A 322 39.14 20.82 -0.90
CA PRO A 322 37.79 21.10 -1.41
C PRO A 322 36.68 20.69 -0.44
N ALA A 323 35.43 21.03 -0.77
CA ALA A 323 34.29 20.60 0.02
C ALA A 323 32.95 20.49 -0.72
N ALA A 324 32.08 19.64 -0.15
CA ALA A 324 30.70 19.41 -0.57
C ALA A 324 29.70 19.88 0.50
N SER A 325 28.65 20.59 0.09
CA SER A 325 27.70 21.28 0.97
C SER A 325 26.28 21.31 0.44
N ILE A 326 25.37 21.74 1.32
CA ILE A 326 24.10 22.35 0.94
C ILE A 326 24.19 23.87 1.11
N ALA A 327 23.72 24.65 0.13
CA ALA A 327 23.69 26.11 0.14
C ALA A 327 22.30 26.62 -0.26
N ASN A 328 21.55 27.15 0.72
CA ASN A 328 20.15 27.57 0.53
C ASN A 328 19.31 26.47 -0.17
N GLY A 329 19.47 25.22 0.28
CA GLY A 329 18.80 24.06 -0.29
C GLY A 329 19.51 23.40 -1.48
N LYS A 330 20.48 24.05 -2.13
CA LYS A 330 21.15 23.54 -3.33
C LYS A 330 22.40 22.71 -3.00
N PRO A 331 22.64 21.58 -3.69
CA PRO A 331 23.94 20.91 -3.66
C PRO A 331 25.04 21.84 -4.16
N ARG A 332 26.14 21.92 -3.41
CA ARG A 332 27.26 22.83 -3.70
C ARG A 332 28.58 22.10 -3.59
N HIS A 333 29.49 22.46 -4.49
CA HIS A 333 30.90 22.10 -4.40
C HIS A 333 31.74 23.38 -4.42
N TYR A 334 32.69 23.51 -3.49
CA TYR A 334 33.55 24.68 -3.34
C TYR A 334 35.03 24.29 -3.29
N GLU A 335 35.87 25.17 -3.84
CA GLU A 335 37.32 25.09 -3.79
C GLU A 335 37.96 26.45 -4.16
N TYR A 336 39.15 26.72 -3.61
CA TYR A 336 39.95 27.90 -3.90
C TYR A 336 41.44 27.54 -4.11
N TYR A 337 42.03 28.08 -5.18
CA TYR A 337 43.47 27.98 -5.50
C TYR A 337 44.08 29.34 -5.84
N ASN A 338 43.31 30.19 -6.53
CA ASN A 338 43.70 31.53 -6.98
C ASN A 338 42.44 32.34 -7.31
N VAL A 339 41.49 31.69 -8.00
CA VAL A 339 40.10 32.13 -8.16
C VAL A 339 39.17 31.13 -7.47
N THR A 340 38.08 31.62 -6.89
CA THR A 340 37.04 30.78 -6.29
C THR A 340 36.30 30.02 -7.39
N THR A 341 36.23 28.69 -7.28
CA THR A 341 35.53 27.82 -8.25
C THR A 341 34.33 27.12 -7.62
N SER A 342 33.45 27.91 -7.00
CA SER A 342 32.22 27.37 -6.44
C SER A 342 31.18 27.06 -7.52
N THR A 343 30.49 25.95 -7.38
CA THR A 343 29.40 25.54 -8.28
C THR A 343 28.23 25.01 -7.47
N ASP A 344 27.04 25.51 -7.77
CA ASP A 344 25.78 24.99 -7.24
C ASP A 344 25.07 24.19 -8.34
N PHE A 345 24.41 23.10 -7.96
CA PHE A 345 23.46 22.43 -8.85
C PHE A 345 22.22 23.32 -9.04
N SER A 346 21.60 23.31 -10.22
CA SER A 346 20.51 24.25 -10.53
C SER A 346 19.27 24.04 -9.66
N THR A 347 18.97 22.79 -9.28
CA THR A 347 17.84 22.40 -8.43
C THR A 347 18.26 22.16 -6.98
N THR A 348 17.32 22.35 -6.04
CA THR A 348 17.53 22.01 -4.63
C THR A 348 17.52 20.51 -4.41
N PHE A 349 18.07 20.06 -3.28
CA PHE A 349 17.79 18.73 -2.77
C PHE A 349 16.29 18.51 -2.55
N ASN A 350 15.86 17.26 -2.62
CA ASN A 350 14.54 16.86 -2.14
C ASN A 350 14.55 16.91 -0.60
N ILE A 351 13.81 17.86 -0.02
CA ILE A 351 13.74 18.04 1.44
C ILE A 351 12.87 16.95 2.06
N GLY A 352 13.33 16.37 3.17
CA GLY A 352 12.66 15.30 3.88
C GLY A 352 12.78 13.92 3.22
N VAL A 353 13.58 13.79 2.17
CA VAL A 353 13.79 12.57 1.38
C VAL A 353 15.30 12.36 1.17
N SER A 354 15.76 11.11 1.13
CA SER A 354 17.17 10.80 0.84
C SER A 354 17.54 11.19 -0.60
N ASN A 355 18.76 11.68 -0.77
CA ASN A 355 19.34 12.10 -2.04
C ASN A 355 20.72 11.45 -2.22
N VAL A 356 21.10 11.20 -3.46
CA VAL A 356 22.45 10.83 -3.88
C VAL A 356 23.09 12.05 -4.53
N PHE A 357 24.18 12.54 -3.92
CA PHE A 357 24.94 13.67 -4.41
C PHE A 357 26.35 13.24 -4.83
N SER A 358 26.84 13.76 -5.94
CA SER A 358 28.21 13.57 -6.40
C SER A 358 28.82 14.88 -6.90
N THR A 359 30.12 15.05 -6.70
CA THR A 359 30.90 16.17 -7.21
C THR A 359 32.23 15.64 -7.72
N ILE A 360 32.51 15.83 -9.01
CA ILE A 360 33.76 15.43 -9.65
C ILE A 360 34.46 16.69 -10.11
N ALA A 361 35.68 16.92 -9.65
CA ALA A 361 36.56 17.98 -10.11
C ALA A 361 37.70 17.35 -10.92
N ASP A 362 37.74 17.63 -12.22
CA ASP A 362 38.71 17.08 -13.16
C ASP A 362 39.68 18.16 -13.65
N ASN A 363 40.95 18.01 -13.28
CA ASN A 363 42.01 18.89 -13.75
C ASN A 363 42.19 18.81 -15.27
N SER A 364 42.83 19.84 -15.82
CA SER A 364 43.29 19.80 -17.21
C SER A 364 44.37 18.74 -17.41
N VAL A 365 44.57 18.29 -18.65
CA VAL A 365 45.68 17.38 -19.01
C VAL A 365 47.04 17.92 -18.56
N ALA A 366 47.24 19.25 -18.63
CA ALA A 366 48.49 19.89 -18.17
C ALA A 366 48.70 19.77 -16.65
N ASN A 367 47.62 19.63 -15.88
CA ASN A 367 47.63 19.47 -14.43
C ASN A 367 47.30 18.03 -14.00
N GLY A 368 47.59 17.04 -14.86
CA GLY A 368 47.47 15.62 -14.52
C GLY A 368 46.06 15.04 -14.49
N GLY A 369 45.04 15.80 -14.89
CA GLY A 369 43.66 15.30 -15.05
C GLY A 369 43.34 14.90 -16.49
N THR A 370 42.06 14.75 -16.81
CA THR A 370 41.57 14.33 -18.14
C THR A 370 40.82 15.41 -18.91
N SER A 371 40.58 16.59 -18.31
CA SER A 371 39.79 17.64 -18.92
C SER A 371 40.53 18.30 -20.08
N THR A 372 39.80 18.56 -21.18
CA THR A 372 40.31 19.31 -22.32
C THR A 372 40.31 20.83 -22.10
N PHE A 373 39.66 21.31 -21.04
CA PHE A 373 39.62 22.73 -20.69
C PHE A 373 40.86 23.11 -19.88
N SER A 374 41.48 24.24 -20.19
CA SER A 374 42.76 24.67 -19.60
C SER A 374 42.74 24.81 -18.07
N GLY A 375 41.59 25.17 -17.50
CA GLY A 375 41.37 25.30 -16.06
C GLY A 375 40.65 24.11 -15.41
N GLY A 376 40.39 23.05 -16.16
CA GLY A 376 39.62 21.88 -15.71
C GLY A 376 38.09 22.05 -15.80
N GLU A 377 37.36 21.07 -15.27
CA GLU A 377 35.90 21.06 -15.19
C GLU A 377 35.36 20.46 -13.88
N LYS A 378 34.18 20.90 -13.47
CA LYS A 378 33.41 20.31 -12.35
C LYS A 378 32.13 19.71 -12.86
N ARG A 379 31.82 18.48 -12.45
CA ARG A 379 30.55 17.81 -12.72
C ARG A 379 29.85 17.50 -11.41
N LEU A 380 28.71 18.14 -11.19
CA LEU A 380 27.83 17.87 -10.06
C LEU A 380 26.75 16.90 -10.52
N GLY A 381 26.40 15.93 -9.68
CA GLY A 381 25.33 14.98 -9.93
C GLY A 381 24.35 14.94 -8.75
N LEU A 382 23.06 15.08 -9.02
CA LEU A 382 21.98 14.96 -8.04
C LEU A 382 20.97 13.93 -8.51
N ASN A 383 20.84 12.83 -7.77
CA ASN A 383 19.90 11.75 -8.06
C ASN A 383 19.96 11.28 -9.53
N GLY A 384 21.17 11.16 -10.08
CA GLY A 384 21.43 10.73 -11.46
C GLY A 384 21.26 11.80 -12.55
N ALA A 385 20.89 13.04 -12.19
CA ALA A 385 20.93 14.18 -13.09
C ALA A 385 22.29 14.88 -12.97
N TYR A 386 22.84 15.40 -14.06
CA TYR A 386 24.22 15.90 -14.10
C TYR A 386 24.31 17.30 -14.70
N GLU A 387 25.15 18.13 -14.10
CA GLU A 387 25.49 19.48 -14.57
C GLU A 387 27.00 19.65 -14.58
N THR A 388 27.55 20.21 -15.66
CA THR A 388 28.99 20.40 -15.85
C THR A 388 29.32 21.88 -15.98
N THR A 389 30.34 22.32 -15.26
CA THR A 389 30.90 23.68 -15.30
C THR A 389 32.36 23.60 -15.73
N THR A 390 32.71 24.32 -16.80
CA THR A 390 34.04 24.30 -17.42
C THR A 390 34.82 25.58 -17.10
N PHE A 391 36.13 25.46 -16.86
CA PHE A 391 37.00 26.60 -16.53
C PHE A 391 38.07 26.79 -17.61
N ASN A 392 38.15 27.99 -18.21
CA ASN A 392 39.09 28.31 -19.30
C ASN A 392 40.34 29.09 -18.85
N ASN A 393 40.45 29.38 -17.55
CA ASN A 393 41.52 30.21 -16.98
C ASN A 393 42.65 29.32 -16.41
N THR A 394 43.68 29.91 -15.78
CA THR A 394 44.76 29.19 -15.06
C THR A 394 44.30 28.52 -13.75
N ASN A 395 43.09 27.96 -13.73
CA ASN A 395 42.57 27.22 -12.58
C ASN A 395 43.21 25.83 -12.52
N LYS A 396 43.30 25.27 -11.32
CA LYS A 396 43.61 23.86 -11.08
C LYS A 396 42.87 23.43 -9.82
N PHE A 397 42.69 22.13 -9.67
CA PHE A 397 42.12 21.51 -8.49
C PHE A 397 43.21 20.85 -7.65
N GLN A 398 43.05 20.90 -6.33
CA GLN A 398 44.01 20.44 -5.33
C GLN A 398 43.26 19.96 -4.08
N ILE A 399 44.03 19.42 -3.13
CA ILE A 399 43.58 19.24 -1.75
C ILE A 399 44.49 20.09 -0.88
N TYR A 400 43.93 21.01 -0.09
CA TYR A 400 44.69 21.91 0.75
C TYR A 400 44.49 21.56 2.23
N GLY A 401 45.60 21.32 2.92
CA GLY A 401 45.60 20.97 4.35
C GLY A 401 45.06 19.59 4.69
N ARG A 402 45.03 19.28 6.00
CA ARG A 402 44.80 17.93 6.55
C ARG A 402 43.55 17.81 7.42
N ASN A 403 42.82 18.91 7.64
CA ASN A 403 41.72 18.99 8.60
C ASN A 403 40.41 18.54 7.96
N LEU A 404 40.19 17.22 7.91
CA LEU A 404 38.98 16.62 7.34
C LEU A 404 37.82 16.75 8.33
N ARG A 405 36.67 17.24 7.84
CA ARG A 405 35.43 17.33 8.61
C ARG A 405 34.25 16.70 7.88
N VAL A 406 33.29 16.22 8.66
CA VAL A 406 31.98 15.76 8.20
C VAL A 406 30.89 16.39 9.07
N GLY A 407 29.88 16.97 8.41
CA GLY A 407 28.66 17.46 9.04
C GLY A 407 28.66 18.91 9.54
N GLN A 408 29.83 19.57 9.70
CA GLN A 408 29.88 21.00 10.06
C GLN A 408 31.23 21.65 9.68
N ALA A 409 31.18 22.88 9.15
CA ALA A 409 32.35 23.72 8.93
C ALA A 409 32.03 25.23 8.92
N GLY A 410 33.06 26.09 8.95
CA GLY A 410 32.94 27.54 9.16
C GLY A 410 33.10 28.44 7.93
N TRP A 411 33.51 27.93 6.77
CA TRP A 411 33.70 28.71 5.53
C TRP A 411 32.87 28.14 4.39
N ASP A 412 32.52 28.97 3.40
CA ASP A 412 31.65 28.73 2.22
C ASP A 412 30.52 27.69 2.41
N ALA A 413 29.27 28.18 2.40
CA ALA A 413 28.12 27.40 2.88
C ALA A 413 28.33 26.91 4.33
N ALA A 414 28.76 27.82 5.19
CA ALA A 414 29.09 27.58 6.58
C ALA A 414 27.88 27.12 7.41
N GLY A 415 28.15 26.29 8.41
CA GLY A 415 27.15 25.77 9.34
C GLY A 415 27.12 24.24 9.38
N ALA A 416 26.24 23.74 10.24
CA ALA A 416 25.97 22.32 10.37
C ALA A 416 25.06 21.84 9.24
N PHE A 417 25.27 20.62 8.75
CA PHE A 417 24.37 20.01 7.78
C PHE A 417 22.95 19.94 8.37
N PRO A 418 21.94 20.55 7.73
CA PRO A 418 20.57 20.61 8.24
C PRO A 418 19.81 19.32 7.88
N GLY A 419 20.27 18.18 8.40
CA GLY A 419 19.65 16.88 8.16
C GLY A 419 20.53 15.70 8.54
N ASP A 420 20.32 14.61 7.81
CA ASP A 420 20.89 13.30 8.08
C ASP A 420 21.98 12.96 7.04
N ILE A 421 23.12 12.42 7.49
CA ILE A 421 24.17 11.89 6.60
C ILE A 421 24.28 10.38 6.81
N MET A 422 24.19 9.62 5.73
CA MET A 422 24.25 8.16 5.77
C MET A 422 25.62 7.65 5.31
N GLU A 423 26.22 8.29 4.30
CA GLU A 423 27.45 7.79 3.68
C GLU A 423 28.24 8.90 2.98
N VAL A 424 29.57 8.86 3.06
CA VAL A 424 30.49 9.76 2.33
C VAL A 424 31.62 8.94 1.73
N ILE A 425 31.93 9.17 0.44
CA ILE A 425 32.95 8.45 -0.32
C ILE A 425 33.82 9.47 -1.07
N TRP A 426 35.14 9.39 -0.94
CA TRP A 426 36.10 10.25 -1.62
C TRP A 426 37.14 9.47 -2.41
N TYR A 427 37.53 10.01 -3.56
CA TYR A 427 38.63 9.56 -4.41
C TYR A 427 39.55 10.73 -4.75
N LYS A 428 40.87 10.52 -4.75
CA LYS A 428 41.89 11.46 -5.25
C LYS A 428 42.18 11.26 -6.74
N ARG A 429 41.11 11.02 -7.51
CA ARG A 429 41.14 10.98 -8.97
C ARG A 429 39.78 11.35 -9.55
N THR A 430 39.78 11.71 -10.83
CA THR A 430 38.57 11.78 -11.64
C THR A 430 38.01 10.38 -11.85
N LEU A 431 36.71 10.21 -11.66
CA LEU A 431 35.99 9.00 -12.03
C LEU A 431 35.37 9.12 -13.41
N THR A 432 35.33 8.02 -14.15
CA THR A 432 34.60 7.91 -15.42
C THR A 432 33.09 8.00 -15.19
N THR A 433 32.33 8.29 -16.25
CA THR A 433 30.85 8.30 -16.19
C THR A 433 30.28 6.96 -15.73
N ASN A 434 30.87 5.84 -16.17
CA ASN A 434 30.44 4.51 -15.75
C ASN A 434 30.72 4.24 -14.26
N GLU A 435 31.89 4.64 -13.76
CA GLU A 435 32.21 4.56 -12.32
C GLU A 435 31.25 5.43 -11.49
N GLN A 436 30.97 6.67 -11.93
CA GLN A 436 29.99 7.56 -11.29
C GLN A 436 28.60 6.90 -11.20
N SER A 437 28.09 6.34 -12.29
CA SER A 437 26.79 5.67 -12.32
C SER A 437 26.74 4.42 -11.43
N ARG A 438 27.82 3.62 -11.36
CA ARG A 438 27.88 2.45 -10.47
C ARG A 438 27.86 2.84 -8.99
N ILE A 439 28.58 3.90 -8.59
CA ILE A 439 28.54 4.41 -7.21
C ILE A 439 27.16 5.01 -6.90
N ASN A 440 26.59 5.80 -7.81
CA ASN A 440 25.24 6.33 -7.66
C ASN A 440 24.21 5.21 -7.49
N THR A 441 24.34 4.13 -8.27
CA THR A 441 23.47 2.95 -8.16
C THR A 441 23.59 2.29 -6.79
N TYR A 442 24.81 2.04 -6.33
CA TYR A 442 25.06 1.49 -5.00
C TYR A 442 24.41 2.33 -3.90
N LEU A 443 24.64 3.66 -3.91
CA LEU A 443 24.04 4.57 -2.93
C LEU A 443 22.52 4.63 -3.06
N ALA A 444 21.97 4.61 -4.28
CA ALA A 444 20.54 4.71 -4.52
C ALA A 444 19.78 3.45 -4.08
N VAL A 445 20.28 2.26 -4.39
CA VAL A 445 19.67 0.99 -3.95
C VAL A 445 19.71 0.90 -2.43
N LYS A 446 20.86 1.25 -1.82
CA LYS A 446 21.02 1.23 -0.36
C LYS A 446 20.11 2.23 0.35
N ASN A 447 19.89 3.41 -0.22
CA ASN A 447 19.12 4.49 0.41
C ASN A 447 17.72 4.71 -0.19
N GLY A 448 17.23 3.81 -1.04
CA GLY A 448 15.88 3.83 -1.61
C GLY A 448 15.60 5.02 -2.53
N VAL A 449 16.63 5.58 -3.16
CA VAL A 449 16.56 6.79 -3.98
C VAL A 449 16.24 6.44 -5.43
N THR A 450 15.30 7.18 -6.03
CA THR A 450 15.00 7.11 -7.46
C THR A 450 16.00 7.96 -8.26
N LEU A 451 16.81 7.33 -9.11
CA LEU A 451 17.80 7.99 -9.97
C LEU A 451 17.21 8.29 -11.34
N SER A 452 17.58 9.42 -11.96
CA SER A 452 17.24 9.81 -13.34
C SER A 452 18.15 9.19 -14.42
N GLU A 453 18.93 8.18 -14.07
CA GLU A 453 19.80 7.39 -14.94
C GLU A 453 19.54 5.88 -14.81
N ASN A 454 20.12 5.07 -15.69
CA ASN A 454 20.07 3.61 -15.55
C ASN A 454 20.87 3.15 -14.33
N TYR A 455 20.37 2.11 -13.65
CA TYR A 455 21.06 1.53 -12.52
C TYR A 455 22.02 0.45 -13.01
N LEU A 456 23.26 0.46 -12.52
CA LEU A 456 24.34 -0.44 -12.91
C LEU A 456 24.86 -1.27 -11.73
N SER A 457 25.05 -2.56 -11.96
CA SER A 457 25.81 -3.44 -11.06
C SER A 457 27.32 -3.15 -11.08
N THR A 458 28.08 -3.77 -10.18
CA THR A 458 29.57 -3.71 -10.16
C THR A 458 30.20 -4.05 -11.52
N ASP A 459 29.63 -5.00 -12.26
CA ASP A 459 30.11 -5.42 -13.59
C ASP A 459 29.61 -4.52 -14.73
N SER A 460 29.06 -3.35 -14.40
CA SER A 460 28.49 -2.38 -15.36
C SER A 460 27.27 -2.88 -16.14
N ASN A 461 26.68 -4.02 -15.75
CA ASN A 461 25.41 -4.51 -16.30
C ASN A 461 24.23 -3.68 -15.77
N VAL A 462 23.25 -3.41 -16.63
CA VAL A 462 22.03 -2.67 -16.27
C VAL A 462 21.11 -3.53 -15.40
N ILE A 463 20.78 -3.06 -14.19
CA ILE A 463 19.85 -3.70 -13.24
C ILE A 463 18.49 -3.00 -13.17
N TRP A 464 18.41 -1.75 -13.64
CA TRP A 464 17.16 -1.06 -13.96
C TRP A 464 17.37 -0.21 -15.21
N ASP A 465 16.62 -0.52 -16.26
CA ASP A 465 16.67 0.19 -17.53
C ASP A 465 15.49 1.18 -17.62
N ARG A 466 15.79 2.47 -17.59
CA ARG A 466 14.76 3.51 -17.63
C ARG A 466 14.07 3.61 -18.99
N THR A 467 14.74 3.22 -20.07
CA THR A 467 14.15 3.23 -21.42
C THR A 467 13.13 2.10 -21.54
N ASN A 468 13.49 0.89 -21.13
CA ASN A 468 12.60 -0.28 -21.17
C ASN A 468 11.45 -0.23 -20.14
N ASN A 469 11.61 0.57 -19.08
CA ASN A 469 10.59 0.81 -18.06
C ASN A 469 9.97 2.21 -18.17
N THR A 470 9.87 2.76 -19.39
CA THR A 470 9.11 3.98 -19.66
C THR A 470 7.70 3.85 -19.10
N GLY A 471 7.24 4.85 -18.35
CA GLY A 471 5.97 4.81 -17.61
C GLY A 471 6.10 4.31 -16.18
N TYR A 472 7.18 3.62 -15.79
CA TYR A 472 7.38 3.02 -14.46
C TYR A 472 8.61 3.57 -13.71
N ASN A 473 9.17 4.69 -14.16
CA ASN A 473 10.39 5.27 -13.60
C ASN A 473 10.16 6.12 -12.35
N ASN A 474 9.09 5.86 -11.60
CA ASN A 474 8.75 6.55 -10.37
C ASN A 474 8.97 5.63 -9.19
N ASN A 475 9.42 6.19 -8.07
CA ASN A 475 9.61 5.46 -6.82
C ASN A 475 10.42 4.17 -7.00
N ILE A 476 11.54 4.24 -7.73
CA ILE A 476 12.40 3.08 -8.00
C ILE A 476 13.17 2.71 -6.73
N PHE A 477 13.08 1.44 -6.32
CA PHE A 477 13.86 0.85 -5.22
C PHE A 477 14.00 -0.66 -5.41
N GLY A 478 14.77 -1.33 -4.55
CA GLY A 478 14.93 -2.78 -4.66
C GLY A 478 15.80 -3.41 -3.59
N ILE A 479 15.80 -4.74 -3.59
CA ILE A 479 16.69 -5.58 -2.78
C ILE A 479 17.85 -6.07 -3.64
N ALA A 480 19.01 -6.28 -3.00
CA ALA A 480 20.25 -6.58 -3.71
C ALA A 480 21.25 -7.32 -2.83
N LYS A 481 22.06 -8.19 -3.47
CA LYS A 481 23.28 -8.74 -2.91
C LYS A 481 24.40 -8.54 -3.92
N ASP A 482 25.35 -7.67 -3.58
CA ASP A 482 26.57 -7.40 -4.33
C ASP A 482 27.74 -7.30 -3.33
N GLU A 483 28.54 -8.37 -3.27
CA GLU A 483 29.58 -8.55 -2.25
C GLU A 483 30.78 -7.62 -2.45
N VAL A 484 31.09 -7.20 -3.68
CA VAL A 484 32.21 -6.27 -3.93
C VAL A 484 31.90 -4.91 -3.31
N THR A 485 30.65 -4.48 -3.44
CA THR A 485 30.18 -3.21 -2.87
C THR A 485 29.73 -3.31 -1.42
N VAL A 486 29.83 -4.49 -0.81
CA VAL A 486 29.26 -4.80 0.51
C VAL A 486 27.80 -4.33 0.64
N LEU A 487 27.05 -4.44 -0.46
CA LEU A 487 25.62 -4.16 -0.53
C LEU A 487 24.86 -5.46 -0.28
N ASN A 488 24.21 -5.52 0.87
CA ASN A 488 23.34 -6.63 1.25
C ASN A 488 21.98 -6.05 1.68
N GLN A 489 21.27 -5.51 0.70
CA GLN A 489 19.97 -4.88 0.87
C GLN A 489 18.90 -5.98 0.92
N LYS A 490 18.56 -6.43 2.12
CA LYS A 490 17.63 -7.54 2.36
C LYS A 490 16.17 -7.08 2.38
N GLN A 491 15.92 -5.81 2.67
CA GLN A 491 14.60 -5.19 2.61
C GLN A 491 14.72 -3.75 2.15
N SER A 492 13.75 -3.26 1.38
CA SER A 492 13.79 -1.91 0.83
C SER A 492 12.41 -1.31 0.59
N ALA A 493 12.36 0.01 0.60
CA ALA A 493 11.25 0.84 0.13
C ALA A 493 11.82 2.07 -0.61
N SER A 494 11.02 2.66 -1.51
CA SER A 494 11.35 3.99 -2.03
C SER A 494 11.12 5.02 -0.94
N VAL A 495 12.07 5.94 -0.79
CA VAL A 495 12.00 7.01 0.22
C VAL A 495 11.12 8.20 -0.20
N ASN A 496 10.64 8.22 -1.43
CA ASN A 496 9.75 9.28 -1.92
C ASN A 496 8.46 9.35 -1.08
N SER A 497 7.99 10.59 -0.88
CA SER A 497 6.78 10.86 -0.09
C SER A 497 5.56 10.13 -0.65
N GLY A 498 4.77 9.53 0.24
CA GLY A 498 3.53 8.83 -0.11
C GLY A 498 3.71 7.37 -0.56
N GLN A 499 4.91 6.90 -0.89
CA GLN A 499 5.15 5.50 -1.24
C GLN A 499 4.96 4.59 -0.02
N LYS A 500 4.15 3.54 -0.16
CA LYS A 500 3.81 2.61 0.93
C LYS A 500 4.43 1.23 0.80
N LEU A 501 4.77 0.81 -0.42
CA LEU A 501 5.30 -0.52 -0.72
C LEU A 501 6.64 -0.79 -0.02
N VAL A 502 6.79 -1.99 0.53
CA VAL A 502 8.05 -2.57 1.00
C VAL A 502 8.26 -3.91 0.30
N ILE A 503 9.46 -4.14 -0.20
CA ILE A 503 9.90 -5.45 -0.74
C ILE A 503 11.05 -5.94 0.12
N SER A 504 11.03 -7.24 0.44
CA SER A 504 12.05 -7.89 1.24
C SER A 504 12.38 -9.27 0.70
N THR A 505 13.48 -9.85 1.15
CA THR A 505 13.68 -11.30 1.08
C THR A 505 12.53 -12.03 1.80
N THR A 506 12.56 -13.36 1.91
CA THR A 506 11.55 -14.07 2.72
C THR A 506 11.65 -13.77 4.22
N GLY A 507 12.66 -13.03 4.68
CA GLY A 507 12.68 -12.38 6.00
C GLY A 507 12.18 -10.95 5.92
N LEU A 508 11.70 -10.38 7.04
CA LEU A 508 11.27 -8.98 7.13
C LEU A 508 11.36 -8.53 8.59
N ALA A 509 12.08 -7.45 8.88
CA ALA A 509 12.39 -7.03 10.25
C ALA A 509 12.41 -5.49 10.41
N GLU A 510 12.67 -5.02 11.63
CA GLU A 510 12.79 -3.58 11.98
C GLU A 510 13.92 -2.85 11.23
N SER A 511 14.95 -3.57 10.77
CA SER A 511 16.10 -3.02 10.05
C SER A 511 16.67 -4.02 9.05
N ASN A 512 17.48 -3.54 8.09
CA ASN A 512 18.27 -4.43 7.23
C ASN A 512 19.22 -5.31 8.06
N ALA A 513 19.86 -4.78 9.10
CA ALA A 513 20.77 -5.55 9.94
C ALA A 513 20.05 -6.73 10.63
N SER A 514 18.84 -6.51 11.15
CA SER A 514 18.04 -7.51 11.88
C SER A 514 17.38 -8.56 10.97
N ASN A 515 17.24 -8.30 9.68
CA ASN A 515 16.71 -9.30 8.74
C ASN A 515 17.78 -10.37 8.48
N ASN A 516 17.60 -11.58 8.99
CA ASN A 516 18.61 -12.64 8.87
C ASN A 516 18.53 -13.46 7.57
N THR A 517 17.68 -13.07 6.62
CA THR A 517 17.49 -13.79 5.35
C THR A 517 18.11 -13.00 4.20
N GLU A 518 19.12 -13.58 3.57
CA GLU A 518 19.84 -13.00 2.43
C GLU A 518 19.38 -13.57 1.09
N LEU A 519 19.74 -12.86 0.01
CA LEU A 519 19.72 -13.46 -1.32
C LEU A 519 20.79 -14.56 -1.44
N PRO A 520 20.51 -15.64 -2.18
CA PRO A 520 21.37 -16.82 -2.20
C PRO A 520 22.69 -16.63 -2.96
N SER A 521 22.80 -15.64 -3.86
CA SER A 521 23.95 -15.50 -4.75
C SER A 521 24.40 -14.05 -4.93
N ASN A 522 25.68 -13.86 -5.26
CA ASN A 522 26.28 -12.56 -5.54
C ASN A 522 25.73 -11.96 -6.87
N GLN A 523 25.67 -10.63 -6.91
CA GLN A 523 25.10 -9.79 -7.97
C GLN A 523 23.65 -10.12 -8.34
N GLN A 524 22.82 -10.41 -7.35
CA GLN A 524 21.38 -10.56 -7.52
C GLN A 524 20.66 -9.24 -7.16
N PHE A 525 19.69 -8.85 -7.99
CA PHE A 525 18.92 -7.62 -7.80
C PHE A 525 17.46 -7.83 -8.16
N LEU A 526 16.56 -7.31 -7.34
CA LEU A 526 15.15 -7.16 -7.68
C LEU A 526 14.77 -5.70 -7.51
N MET A 527 14.59 -5.03 -8.64
CA MET A 527 14.23 -3.62 -8.72
C MET A 527 12.76 -3.48 -9.13
N VAL A 528 12.05 -2.53 -8.54
CA VAL A 528 10.68 -2.18 -8.90
C VAL A 528 10.52 -0.68 -9.05
N GLY A 529 9.58 -0.27 -9.90
CA GLY A 529 9.14 1.12 -10.06
C GLY A 529 7.66 1.16 -10.44
N ASP A 530 6.99 2.28 -10.16
CA ASP A 530 5.55 2.45 -10.38
C ASP A 530 5.18 3.52 -11.40
N ASN A 531 3.92 3.48 -11.81
CA ASN A 531 3.33 4.38 -12.80
C ASN A 531 2.82 5.72 -12.23
N ASN A 532 3.16 6.06 -10.99
CA ASN A 532 2.78 7.30 -10.30
C ASN A 532 1.26 7.53 -10.17
N LEU A 533 0.46 6.48 -10.28
CA LEU A 533 -0.99 6.54 -10.10
C LEU A 533 -1.40 6.28 -8.64
N LYS A 534 -2.70 6.40 -8.34
CA LYS A 534 -3.21 6.31 -6.96
C LYS A 534 -2.93 4.94 -6.32
N GLN A 535 -2.22 4.99 -5.20
CA GLN A 535 -1.91 3.86 -4.32
C GLN A 535 -3.06 3.54 -3.34
N GLY A 536 -4.21 3.15 -3.89
CA GLY A 536 -5.42 2.78 -3.14
C GLY A 536 -6.55 2.34 -4.05
N LEU A 537 -7.58 1.69 -3.50
CA LEU A 537 -8.71 1.13 -4.27
C LEU A 537 -9.37 2.21 -5.15
N LYS A 538 -9.46 1.93 -6.45
CA LYS A 538 -10.05 2.86 -7.43
C LYS A 538 -10.63 2.14 -8.66
N MET A 539 -9.89 1.19 -9.23
CA MET A 539 -10.30 0.54 -10.48
C MET A 539 -11.13 -0.72 -10.19
N PRO A 540 -12.27 -0.96 -10.86
CA PRO A 540 -13.04 -2.19 -10.66
C PRO A 540 -12.20 -3.44 -10.95
N LEU A 541 -12.23 -4.42 -10.04
CA LEU A 541 -11.68 -5.76 -10.24
C LEU A 541 -12.35 -6.72 -9.26
N ALA A 542 -13.38 -7.41 -9.74
CA ALA A 542 -14.13 -8.37 -8.96
C ALA A 542 -13.48 -9.76 -9.00
N TYR A 543 -13.21 -10.34 -7.84
CA TYR A 543 -12.64 -11.68 -7.71
C TYR A 543 -13.28 -12.39 -6.51
N THR A 544 -13.98 -13.51 -6.73
CA THR A 544 -14.79 -14.19 -5.71
C THR A 544 -14.26 -15.55 -5.28
N SER A 545 -13.26 -16.11 -5.99
CA SER A 545 -12.73 -17.46 -5.71
C SER A 545 -11.57 -17.50 -4.70
N GLY A 546 -11.16 -16.35 -4.15
CA GLY A 546 -9.99 -16.26 -3.28
C GLY A 546 -10.24 -16.64 -1.82
N THR A 547 -9.20 -17.13 -1.14
CA THR A 547 -9.28 -17.58 0.26
C THR A 547 -9.27 -16.44 1.29
N ASN A 548 -8.86 -15.22 0.91
CA ASN A 548 -8.91 -14.01 1.75
C ASN A 548 -10.22 -13.23 1.59
N GLY A 549 -11.27 -13.86 1.03
CA GLY A 549 -12.54 -13.21 0.71
C GLY A 549 -12.57 -12.52 -0.65
N GLU A 550 -13.73 -11.98 -1.02
CA GLU A 550 -13.95 -11.37 -2.34
C GLU A 550 -13.27 -10.00 -2.49
N THR A 551 -12.88 -9.63 -3.70
CA THR A 551 -12.47 -8.26 -4.07
C THR A 551 -13.51 -7.64 -4.99
N ASN A 552 -13.56 -6.31 -5.05
CA ASN A 552 -14.36 -5.56 -6.02
C ASN A 552 -13.58 -4.41 -6.68
N PHE A 553 -12.42 -4.04 -6.11
CA PHE A 553 -11.55 -3.01 -6.68
C PHE A 553 -10.07 -3.42 -6.59
N ARG A 554 -9.26 -2.84 -7.45
CA ARG A 554 -7.80 -2.81 -7.36
C ARG A 554 -7.28 -1.39 -7.25
N PHE A 555 -5.99 -1.26 -6.95
CA PHE A 555 -5.31 0.01 -7.00
C PHE A 555 -5.19 0.49 -8.44
N GLU A 556 -5.14 1.81 -8.61
CA GLU A 556 -4.80 2.40 -9.90
C GLU A 556 -3.30 2.25 -10.19
N ALA A 557 -2.47 2.35 -9.15
CA ALA A 557 -1.04 2.11 -9.20
C ALA A 557 -0.72 0.69 -9.68
N ILE A 558 0.25 0.62 -10.61
CA ILE A 558 0.84 -0.62 -11.11
C ILE A 558 2.35 -0.48 -10.95
N TRP A 559 2.97 -1.57 -10.50
CA TRP A 559 4.41 -1.70 -10.40
C TRP A 559 4.94 -2.64 -11.47
N LYS A 560 6.13 -2.35 -11.98
CA LYS A 560 6.86 -3.20 -12.92
C LYS A 560 8.17 -3.64 -12.30
N THR A 561 8.54 -4.89 -12.55
CA THR A 561 9.71 -5.54 -11.95
C THR A 561 10.86 -5.70 -12.97
N GLN A 562 12.10 -5.43 -12.54
CA GLN A 562 13.30 -5.89 -13.22
C GLN A 562 14.11 -6.81 -12.27
N ASN A 563 14.22 -8.09 -12.65
CA ASN A 563 14.80 -9.14 -11.80
C ASN A 563 16.08 -9.68 -12.46
N THR A 564 17.23 -9.43 -11.83
CA THR A 564 18.57 -9.78 -12.32
C THR A 564 19.09 -11.01 -11.59
N LYS A 565 19.50 -12.04 -12.36
CA LYS A 565 19.96 -13.34 -11.85
C LYS A 565 18.98 -14.06 -10.90
N ASN A 566 17.68 -13.81 -11.08
CA ASN A 566 16.55 -14.43 -10.37
C ASN A 566 16.71 -14.49 -8.83
N VAL A 567 16.14 -13.52 -8.13
CA VAL A 567 16.17 -13.48 -6.66
C VAL A 567 15.34 -14.56 -5.94
N GLY A 568 14.52 -15.34 -6.67
CA GLY A 568 13.62 -16.33 -6.07
C GLY A 568 12.38 -15.71 -5.43
N GLN A 569 11.93 -16.29 -4.31
CA GLN A 569 10.76 -15.81 -3.57
C GLN A 569 11.11 -14.58 -2.71
N VAL A 570 10.21 -13.61 -2.69
CA VAL A 570 10.33 -12.36 -1.93
C VAL A 570 9.06 -12.10 -1.13
N THR A 571 9.19 -11.35 -0.04
CA THR A 571 8.05 -10.83 0.72
C THR A 571 7.66 -9.46 0.18
N VAL A 572 6.42 -9.32 -0.29
CA VAL A 572 5.81 -8.03 -0.60
C VAL A 572 4.93 -7.61 0.56
N ALA A 573 5.08 -6.38 1.04
CA ALA A 573 4.38 -5.87 2.22
C ALA A 573 3.66 -4.54 1.92
N TRP A 574 2.41 -4.45 2.38
CA TRP A 574 1.55 -3.27 2.25
C TRP A 574 0.92 -2.91 3.60
N PRO A 575 0.86 -1.63 4.02
CA PRO A 575 0.24 -1.25 5.29
C PRO A 575 -1.19 -1.76 5.42
N LYS A 576 -1.54 -2.29 6.60
CA LYS A 576 -2.88 -2.80 6.90
C LYS A 576 -3.92 -1.69 6.77
N GLY A 577 -5.08 -2.04 6.20
CA GLY A 577 -6.22 -1.11 6.07
C GLY A 577 -7.16 -1.44 4.91
N VAL A 578 -6.71 -2.25 3.95
CA VAL A 578 -7.56 -2.72 2.85
C VAL A 578 -8.13 -4.10 3.20
N LYS A 579 -9.46 -4.22 3.19
CA LYS A 579 -10.15 -5.48 3.46
C LYS A 579 -9.90 -6.47 2.32
N ASN A 580 -9.72 -7.75 2.63
CA ASN A 580 -9.52 -8.84 1.66
C ASN A 580 -8.38 -8.55 0.67
N LEU A 581 -7.23 -8.06 1.16
CA LEU A 581 -6.11 -7.66 0.30
C LEU A 581 -5.45 -8.85 -0.41
N TYR A 582 -5.19 -8.69 -1.70
CA TYR A 582 -4.40 -9.59 -2.54
C TYR A 582 -3.30 -8.81 -3.25
N LEU A 583 -2.16 -9.46 -3.44
CA LEU A 583 -1.20 -9.10 -4.48
C LEU A 583 -1.63 -9.77 -5.78
N VAL A 584 -1.84 -8.98 -6.84
CA VAL A 584 -2.23 -9.47 -8.15
C VAL A 584 -1.05 -9.33 -9.11
N GLN A 585 -0.61 -10.42 -9.71
CA GLN A 585 0.52 -10.45 -10.64
C GLN A 585 0.06 -10.76 -12.07
N SER A 586 0.52 -9.97 -13.04
CA SER A 586 0.13 -10.08 -14.44
C SER A 586 1.35 -10.03 -15.38
N PRO A 587 1.34 -10.76 -16.52
CA PRO A 587 2.34 -10.60 -17.56
C PRO A 587 2.24 -9.27 -18.32
N ASP A 588 1.13 -8.53 -18.21
CA ASP A 588 0.90 -7.25 -18.87
C ASP A 588 0.21 -6.21 -17.95
N GLU A 589 -0.18 -5.06 -18.49
CA GLU A 589 -0.77 -3.95 -17.72
C GLU A 589 -2.29 -4.09 -17.48
N MET A 590 -2.93 -5.05 -18.15
CA MET A 590 -4.38 -5.26 -18.13
C MET A 590 -4.76 -6.29 -17.08
N PHE A 591 -4.99 -5.79 -15.87
CA PHE A 591 -5.40 -6.66 -14.76
C PHE A 591 -6.84 -7.15 -14.88
N ASP A 592 -7.05 -8.46 -14.86
CA ASP A 592 -8.34 -9.13 -14.91
C ASP A 592 -8.40 -10.40 -14.03
N THR A 593 -9.47 -11.19 -14.17
CA THR A 593 -9.69 -12.39 -13.33
C THR A 593 -8.84 -13.60 -13.70
N THR A 594 -8.05 -13.54 -14.78
CA THR A 594 -7.14 -14.61 -15.22
C THR A 594 -5.73 -14.46 -14.61
N ASP A 595 -5.44 -13.32 -14.00
CA ASP A 595 -4.18 -13.06 -13.31
C ASP A 595 -4.01 -13.87 -12.02
N SER A 596 -2.80 -13.86 -11.48
CA SER A 596 -2.49 -14.56 -10.23
C SER A 596 -2.83 -13.70 -9.01
N PHE A 597 -3.86 -14.09 -8.27
CA PHE A 597 -4.25 -13.47 -6.99
C PHE A 597 -3.63 -14.25 -5.83
N THR A 598 -2.66 -13.65 -5.13
CA THR A 598 -2.09 -14.24 -3.91
C THR A 598 -2.56 -13.49 -2.65
N PRO A 599 -3.22 -14.19 -1.70
CA PRO A 599 -3.69 -13.63 -0.43
C PRO A 599 -2.59 -12.90 0.36
N MET A 600 -2.91 -11.70 0.87
CA MET A 600 -2.05 -10.98 1.83
C MET A 600 -2.61 -11.04 3.25
N ALA A 601 -2.87 -12.25 3.76
CA ALA A 601 -3.51 -12.46 5.08
C ALA A 601 -2.53 -12.39 6.27
N THR A 602 -1.22 -12.54 6.03
CA THR A 602 -0.20 -12.54 7.09
C THR A 602 0.14 -11.11 7.51
N GLU A 603 0.15 -10.84 8.81
CA GLU A 603 0.48 -9.53 9.37
C GLU A 603 1.85 -9.50 10.04
N VAL A 604 2.63 -8.45 9.78
CA VAL A 604 3.93 -8.19 10.40
C VAL A 604 4.00 -6.72 10.83
N THR A 605 4.47 -6.44 12.04
CA THR A 605 4.69 -5.08 12.52
C THR A 605 6.15 -4.68 12.30
N ILE A 606 6.38 -3.53 11.68
CA ILE A 606 7.71 -2.97 11.41
C ILE A 606 7.68 -1.47 11.72
N ASN A 607 8.60 -1.01 12.57
CA ASN A 607 8.72 0.38 13.00
C ASN A 607 7.37 0.98 13.45
N GLY A 608 6.53 0.19 14.12
CA GLY A 608 5.20 0.58 14.61
C GLY A 608 4.06 0.53 13.59
N VAL A 609 4.32 0.15 12.33
CA VAL A 609 3.30 -0.01 11.28
C VAL A 609 3.00 -1.49 11.05
N ILE A 610 1.72 -1.86 11.05
CA ILE A 610 1.28 -3.22 10.72
C ILE A 610 1.15 -3.34 9.19
N TYR A 611 1.79 -4.34 8.60
CA TYR A 611 1.76 -4.65 7.18
C TYR A 611 1.04 -5.98 6.94
N ASN A 612 0.17 -6.03 5.95
CA ASN A 612 -0.23 -7.27 5.28
C ASN A 612 0.88 -7.71 4.32
N THR A 613 1.19 -9.01 4.28
CA THR A 613 2.34 -9.55 3.54
C THR A 613 1.96 -10.75 2.67
N ALA A 614 2.68 -10.94 1.56
CA ALA A 614 2.62 -12.13 0.73
C ALA A 614 4.01 -12.52 0.23
N ASN A 615 4.26 -13.83 0.19
CA ASN A 615 5.49 -14.38 -0.38
C ASN A 615 5.23 -14.81 -1.83
N VAL A 616 5.92 -14.18 -2.78
CA VAL A 616 5.72 -14.41 -4.23
C VAL A 616 7.04 -14.47 -4.97
N THR A 617 7.03 -15.01 -6.19
CA THR A 617 8.14 -14.86 -7.15
C THR A 617 7.76 -13.79 -8.15
N LEU A 618 8.58 -12.74 -8.27
CA LEU A 618 8.37 -11.66 -9.25
C LEU A 618 9.32 -11.87 -10.43
N SER A 619 8.78 -12.21 -11.60
CA SER A 619 9.58 -12.45 -12.80
C SER A 619 10.09 -11.16 -13.43
N ASN A 620 11.18 -11.24 -14.21
CA ASN A 620 11.69 -10.08 -14.94
C ASN A 620 10.65 -9.56 -15.95
N GLY A 621 10.35 -8.26 -15.91
CA GLY A 621 9.34 -7.62 -16.75
C GLY A 621 7.90 -7.76 -16.27
N GLN A 622 7.64 -8.47 -15.16
CA GLN A 622 6.29 -8.72 -14.64
C GLN A 622 5.67 -7.46 -14.02
N PHE A 623 4.35 -7.32 -14.16
CA PHE A 623 3.55 -6.29 -13.53
C PHE A 623 2.83 -6.82 -12.30
N PHE A 624 2.60 -5.95 -11.32
CA PHE A 624 1.73 -6.28 -10.20
C PHE A 624 0.96 -5.05 -9.68
N THR A 625 -0.15 -5.32 -9.02
CA THR A 625 -0.97 -4.34 -8.31
C THR A 625 -1.58 -4.99 -7.07
N PHE A 626 -2.41 -4.26 -6.33
CA PHE A 626 -3.13 -4.77 -5.16
C PHE A 626 -4.64 -4.70 -5.39
N ALA A 627 -5.34 -5.76 -5.02
CA ALA A 627 -6.80 -5.84 -5.08
C ALA A 627 -7.40 -6.07 -3.70
N GLY A 628 -8.61 -5.55 -3.47
CA GLY A 628 -9.29 -5.68 -2.19
C GLY A 628 -10.77 -5.35 -2.27
N PHE A 629 -11.42 -5.44 -1.12
CA PHE A 629 -12.83 -5.13 -0.95
C PHE A 629 -13.00 -3.71 -0.41
N GLY A 630 -13.52 -2.82 -1.24
CA GLY A 630 -13.91 -1.45 -0.87
C GLY A 630 -15.41 -1.36 -0.65
N ARG A 631 -15.82 -0.71 0.43
CA ARG A 631 -17.22 -0.32 0.66
C ARG A 631 -17.41 1.12 0.23
N ALA A 632 -18.51 1.42 -0.44
CA ALA A 632 -18.78 2.77 -0.91
C ALA A 632 -20.29 3.01 -1.12
N PRO A 633 -20.79 4.21 -0.80
CA PRO A 633 -22.19 4.55 -1.05
C PRO A 633 -22.46 4.57 -2.56
N GLY A 634 -23.50 3.87 -3.02
CA GLY A 634 -23.76 3.71 -4.45
C GLY A 634 -22.67 2.94 -5.21
N GLY A 635 -21.74 2.26 -4.51
CA GLY A 635 -20.60 1.56 -5.13
C GLY A 635 -19.55 2.50 -5.72
N VAL A 636 -19.55 3.78 -5.35
CA VAL A 636 -18.64 4.79 -5.90
C VAL A 636 -17.44 4.99 -4.97
N VAL A 637 -16.34 4.29 -5.25
CA VAL A 637 -15.06 4.49 -4.54
C VAL A 637 -14.23 5.64 -5.11
N ASN A 638 -14.49 6.02 -6.36
CA ASN A 638 -13.75 7.07 -7.03
C ASN A 638 -13.92 8.39 -6.28
N ASN A 639 -12.80 9.04 -5.98
CA ASN A 639 -12.70 10.26 -5.17
C ASN A 639 -13.22 10.22 -3.72
N LEU A 640 -13.70 9.07 -3.22
CA LEU A 640 -14.25 8.96 -1.86
C LEU A 640 -13.15 9.17 -0.81
N SER A 641 -13.43 10.05 0.14
CA SER A 641 -12.55 10.34 1.28
C SER A 641 -13.18 9.89 2.59
N TYR A 642 -14.47 10.20 2.81
CA TYR A 642 -15.16 9.87 4.05
C TYR A 642 -16.61 9.47 3.81
N TRP A 643 -17.10 8.54 4.62
CA TRP A 643 -18.51 8.17 4.65
C TRP A 643 -19.00 7.91 6.08
N TYR A 644 -19.57 8.95 6.68
CA TYR A 644 -20.12 8.92 8.03
C TYR A 644 -21.59 8.50 8.00
N ARG A 645 -21.91 7.42 8.71
CA ARG A 645 -23.25 6.81 8.76
C ARG A 645 -23.77 6.73 10.17
N ALA A 646 -24.92 7.33 10.49
CA ALA A 646 -25.43 7.24 11.85
C ALA A 646 -25.73 5.78 12.28
N ASP A 647 -26.02 4.88 11.34
CA ASP A 647 -26.33 3.48 11.63
C ASP A 647 -25.10 2.55 11.74
N LYS A 648 -23.88 3.06 11.53
CA LYS A 648 -22.64 2.28 11.57
C LYS A 648 -21.54 3.02 12.33
N ASP A 649 -20.84 2.31 13.20
CA ASP A 649 -19.62 2.76 13.90
C ASP A 649 -19.72 4.13 14.60
N ALA A 650 -20.93 4.52 15.01
CA ALA A 650 -21.14 5.48 16.08
C ALA A 650 -20.99 4.77 17.43
N VAL A 651 -20.32 5.42 18.39
CA VAL A 651 -20.15 4.91 19.75
C VAL A 651 -21.26 5.45 20.64
N ASN A 652 -21.79 4.61 21.55
CA ASN A 652 -22.95 4.86 22.42
C ASN A 652 -24.25 5.10 21.63
N THR A 653 -24.85 4.02 21.14
CA THR A 653 -26.03 4.06 20.24
C THR A 653 -27.36 3.76 20.95
N GLY A 654 -27.49 4.16 22.22
CA GLY A 654 -28.78 4.18 22.92
C GLY A 654 -29.60 5.41 22.54
N ASP A 655 -30.94 5.34 22.53
CA ASP A 655 -31.74 6.53 22.24
C ASP A 655 -31.47 7.64 23.27
N GLY A 656 -31.04 8.81 22.80
CA GLY A 656 -30.69 9.96 23.64
C GLY A 656 -29.30 9.93 24.28
N THR A 657 -28.46 8.93 24.01
CA THR A 657 -27.09 8.87 24.57
C THR A 657 -26.12 9.77 23.80
N ASP A 658 -25.06 10.25 24.46
CA ASP A 658 -24.01 11.05 23.83
C ASP A 658 -23.15 10.22 22.88
N ILE A 659 -23.03 10.66 21.63
CA ILE A 659 -22.12 10.05 20.65
C ILE A 659 -20.72 10.60 20.92
N THR A 660 -19.85 9.76 21.47
CA THR A 660 -18.48 10.14 21.82
C THR A 660 -17.50 10.03 20.65
N ALA A 661 -17.82 9.18 19.68
CA ALA A 661 -17.03 8.94 18.49
C ALA A 661 -17.92 8.48 17.34
N TRP A 662 -17.56 8.87 16.12
CA TRP A 662 -18.23 8.47 14.88
C TRP A 662 -17.17 8.18 13.83
N THR A 663 -17.01 6.91 13.47
CA THR A 663 -15.95 6.46 12.55
C THR A 663 -16.50 6.27 11.14
N ASP A 664 -15.79 6.83 10.15
CA ASP A 664 -16.18 6.73 8.75
C ASP A 664 -15.92 5.32 8.18
N GLN A 665 -16.72 4.92 7.18
CA GLN A 665 -16.74 3.56 6.63
C GLN A 665 -15.69 3.29 5.54
N PHE A 666 -14.93 4.30 5.11
CA PHE A 666 -13.96 4.18 4.03
C PHE A 666 -12.52 4.35 4.51
N SER A 667 -12.20 5.48 5.16
CA SER A 667 -10.83 5.78 5.62
C SER A 667 -10.53 5.27 7.03
N GLY A 668 -11.57 5.00 7.84
CA GLY A 668 -11.43 4.65 9.26
C GLY A 668 -11.11 5.85 10.16
N THR A 669 -11.24 7.08 9.66
CA THR A 669 -11.03 8.31 10.43
C THR A 669 -12.21 8.56 11.36
N THR A 670 -11.92 8.65 12.64
CA THR A 670 -12.90 8.92 13.69
C THR A 670 -13.07 10.42 13.92
N SER A 671 -14.30 10.91 13.78
CA SER A 671 -14.71 12.18 14.37
C SER A 671 -15.03 11.98 15.85
N ALA A 672 -14.45 12.79 16.73
CA ALA A 672 -14.60 12.69 18.18
C ALA A 672 -14.89 14.06 18.81
N GLN A 673 -15.11 14.09 20.12
CA GLN A 673 -15.31 15.34 20.86
C GLN A 673 -14.14 16.31 20.65
N LEU A 674 -14.44 17.58 20.38
CA LEU A 674 -13.44 18.64 20.26
C LEU A 674 -13.54 19.61 21.43
N GLY A 675 -12.41 19.84 22.10
CA GLY A 675 -12.34 20.68 23.29
C GLY A 675 -13.30 20.21 24.39
N THR A 676 -14.06 21.13 24.95
CA THR A 676 -15.08 20.85 26.00
C THR A 676 -16.51 21.00 25.47
N ASN A 677 -16.70 21.04 24.15
CA ASN A 677 -18.03 21.19 23.57
C ASN A 677 -18.90 19.98 23.90
N ALA A 678 -20.19 20.21 24.08
CA ALA A 678 -21.14 19.13 24.35
C ALA A 678 -21.23 18.19 23.13
N LEU A 679 -21.56 16.92 23.37
CA LEU A 679 -21.69 15.92 22.32
C LEU A 679 -23.12 15.89 21.78
N PRO A 680 -23.33 15.60 20.48
CA PRO A 680 -24.66 15.33 19.95
C PRO A 680 -25.19 13.98 20.46
N LYS A 681 -26.50 13.78 20.36
CA LYS A 681 -27.20 12.59 20.84
C LYS A 681 -27.48 11.59 19.73
N PHE A 682 -27.44 10.31 20.04
CA PHE A 682 -27.94 9.27 19.15
C PHE A 682 -29.47 9.23 19.17
N LYS A 683 -30.11 9.09 18.02
CA LYS A 683 -31.57 8.94 17.91
C LYS A 683 -31.93 7.67 17.16
N LEU A 684 -32.77 6.83 17.77
CA LEU A 684 -33.25 5.59 17.13
C LEU A 684 -34.19 5.89 15.96
N GLY A 685 -34.11 5.04 14.94
CA GLY A 685 -34.97 5.12 13.76
C GLY A 685 -36.43 4.79 14.07
N ALA A 686 -37.35 5.46 13.36
CA ALA A 686 -38.79 5.21 13.45
C ALA A 686 -39.49 5.56 12.12
N ALA A 687 -40.76 5.21 11.96
CA ALA A 687 -41.53 5.55 10.76
C ALA A 687 -41.54 7.07 10.47
N SER A 688 -41.59 7.90 11.51
CA SER A 688 -41.57 9.38 11.42
C SER A 688 -40.16 9.97 11.41
N TYR A 689 -39.12 9.13 11.58
CA TYR A 689 -37.74 9.55 11.75
C TYR A 689 -36.83 8.77 10.83
N PHE A 690 -36.38 9.42 9.76
CA PHE A 690 -35.41 8.88 8.80
C PHE A 690 -35.77 7.49 8.25
N ASN A 691 -37.08 7.24 8.04
CA ASN A 691 -37.56 6.01 7.44
C ASN A 691 -36.98 4.75 8.11
N PHE A 692 -37.16 4.67 9.44
CA PHE A 692 -36.67 3.60 10.31
C PHE A 692 -35.14 3.48 10.46
N ASN A 693 -34.38 4.45 9.95
CA ASN A 693 -32.94 4.55 10.19
C ASN A 693 -32.61 5.56 11.31
N PRO A 694 -31.56 5.33 12.10
CA PRO A 694 -31.13 6.22 13.17
C PRO A 694 -30.47 7.49 12.60
N GLY A 695 -30.22 8.44 13.49
CA GLY A 695 -29.58 9.71 13.17
C GLY A 695 -28.78 10.26 14.34
N VAL A 696 -27.95 11.25 14.03
CA VAL A 696 -27.23 12.09 14.99
C VAL A 696 -28.07 13.35 15.23
N ASN A 697 -28.53 13.53 16.47
CA ASN A 697 -29.37 14.64 16.89
C ASN A 697 -28.55 15.70 17.62
N PHE A 698 -28.49 16.89 17.04
CA PHE A 698 -27.94 18.08 17.68
C PHE A 698 -29.09 18.82 18.37
N THR A 699 -29.08 18.81 19.70
CA THR A 699 -30.08 19.45 20.57
C THR A 699 -29.76 20.90 20.89
N ALA A 700 -28.51 21.33 20.72
CA ALA A 700 -28.04 22.68 21.02
C ALA A 700 -26.97 23.15 20.02
N ASN A 701 -26.88 24.46 19.79
CA ASN A 701 -25.88 25.06 18.89
C ASN A 701 -24.45 25.07 19.44
N THR A 702 -24.19 24.53 20.63
CA THR A 702 -22.86 24.40 21.22
C THR A 702 -22.27 22.99 21.08
N GLN A 703 -22.98 22.08 20.40
CA GLN A 703 -22.54 20.71 20.24
C GLN A 703 -21.63 20.53 19.03
N THR A 704 -20.59 19.70 19.20
CA THR A 704 -19.59 19.44 18.17
C THR A 704 -19.06 18.02 18.25
N ILE A 705 -18.82 17.43 17.08
CA ILE A 705 -17.92 16.28 16.90
C ILE A 705 -17.12 16.50 15.62
N GLY A 706 -15.85 16.09 15.57
CA GLY A 706 -15.03 16.30 14.38
C GLY A 706 -13.64 15.68 14.46
N ASN A 707 -12.87 15.85 13.39
CA ASN A 707 -11.49 15.42 13.29
C ASN A 707 -10.65 16.61 12.80
N THR A 708 -9.57 16.91 13.53
CA THR A 708 -8.62 18.00 13.25
C THR A 708 -7.20 17.50 13.03
N SER A 709 -7.00 16.17 12.93
CA SER A 709 -5.69 15.55 12.74
C SER A 709 -5.48 15.08 11.31
N VAL A 710 -6.55 14.62 10.65
CA VAL A 710 -6.53 14.17 9.26
C VAL A 710 -7.23 15.20 8.38
N ARG A 711 -6.66 15.49 7.22
CA ARG A 711 -7.16 16.47 6.25
C ARG A 711 -8.39 15.97 5.50
N THR A 712 -9.38 16.84 5.24
CA THR A 712 -10.67 16.45 4.63
C THR A 712 -10.66 16.38 3.10
N PHE A 713 -10.05 17.35 2.42
CA PHE A 713 -10.07 17.42 0.96
C PHE A 713 -8.66 17.29 0.44
N GLY A 714 -8.37 16.35 -0.46
CA GLY A 714 -7.05 16.22 -1.11
C GLY A 714 -6.90 17.02 -2.40
N ASN A 715 -7.98 17.67 -2.87
CA ASN A 715 -8.07 18.42 -4.13
C ASN A 715 -8.77 19.79 -3.91
N ASN A 716 -8.62 20.74 -4.85
CA ASN A 716 -9.34 22.02 -4.84
C ASN A 716 -10.73 21.94 -5.51
N THR A 717 -11.08 20.77 -6.05
CA THR A 717 -12.44 20.39 -6.42
C THR A 717 -12.87 19.13 -5.69
N TYR A 718 -14.10 19.10 -5.19
CA TYR A 718 -14.61 18.05 -4.32
C TYR A 718 -16.15 18.08 -4.27
N ASP A 719 -16.77 16.97 -3.90
CA ASP A 719 -18.22 16.87 -3.71
C ASP A 719 -18.57 16.41 -2.31
N ILE A 720 -19.74 16.85 -1.81
CA ILE A 720 -20.21 16.50 -0.47
C ILE A 720 -21.70 16.22 -0.51
N PHE A 721 -22.13 15.09 0.06
CA PHE A 721 -23.53 14.80 0.33
C PHE A 721 -23.80 14.94 1.82
N ILE A 722 -24.84 15.68 2.18
CA ILE A 722 -25.27 15.89 3.56
C ILE A 722 -26.75 15.57 3.63
N LEU A 723 -27.10 14.54 4.41
CA LEU A 723 -28.48 14.15 4.62
C LEU A 723 -28.99 14.69 5.96
N THR A 724 -29.92 15.65 5.89
CA THR A 724 -30.57 16.24 7.07
C THR A 724 -32.05 15.91 7.14
N LYS A 725 -32.61 15.87 8.35
CA LYS A 725 -34.06 15.84 8.54
C LYS A 725 -34.68 17.22 8.31
N ASP A 726 -35.98 17.27 8.06
CA ASP A 726 -36.80 18.47 8.16
C ASP A 726 -36.78 19.08 9.58
N GLY A 727 -37.21 20.33 9.70
CA GLY A 727 -37.31 21.02 11.00
C GLY A 727 -35.97 21.45 11.60
N LEU A 728 -34.95 21.67 10.78
CA LEU A 728 -33.70 22.28 11.23
C LEU A 728 -33.96 23.69 11.77
N SER A 729 -33.28 24.04 12.85
CA SER A 729 -33.29 25.38 13.43
C SER A 729 -31.89 25.79 13.84
N ASN A 730 -31.69 27.09 14.09
CA ASN A 730 -30.44 27.60 14.60
C ASN A 730 -30.71 28.67 15.67
N PRO A 731 -30.38 28.38 16.94
CA PRO A 731 -30.51 29.37 18.01
C PRO A 731 -29.31 30.35 18.12
N GLY A 732 -28.29 30.29 17.24
CA GLY A 732 -27.11 31.19 17.28
C GLY A 732 -26.76 31.89 15.95
N SER A 733 -25.60 32.52 15.88
CA SER A 733 -25.06 33.13 14.64
C SER A 733 -24.41 32.07 13.74
N ASN A 734 -24.58 32.20 12.42
CA ASN A 734 -23.91 31.40 11.39
C ASN A 734 -23.98 29.86 11.55
N GLY A 735 -25.16 29.32 11.93
CA GLY A 735 -25.38 27.90 12.21
C GLY A 735 -24.82 26.92 11.17
N ARG A 736 -23.83 26.12 11.55
CA ARG A 736 -23.18 25.11 10.69
C ARG A 736 -23.73 23.72 10.93
N ILE A 737 -23.91 22.99 9.84
CA ILE A 737 -24.18 21.55 9.85
C ILE A 737 -22.86 20.79 9.73
N PHE A 738 -22.06 21.17 8.73
CA PHE A 738 -20.74 20.60 8.45
C PHE A 738 -19.78 21.71 8.04
N SER A 739 -18.55 21.66 8.56
CA SER A 739 -17.49 22.61 8.23
C SER A 739 -16.16 21.90 8.00
N SER A 740 -15.30 22.48 7.18
CA SER A 740 -13.88 22.14 7.11
C SER A 740 -13.00 23.26 7.63
N LEU A 741 -11.86 22.91 8.19
CA LEU A 741 -10.82 23.87 8.57
C LEU A 741 -10.00 24.29 7.34
N LEU A 742 -9.35 25.45 7.42
CA LEU A 742 -8.35 25.86 6.43
C LEU A 742 -7.08 25.02 6.53
N ASP A 743 -6.58 24.79 7.74
CA ASP A 743 -5.32 24.07 8.00
C ASP A 743 -5.33 23.46 9.41
N ASN A 744 -4.83 22.23 9.57
CA ASN A 744 -4.77 21.55 10.87
C ASN A 744 -3.80 22.20 11.87
N SER A 745 -2.88 23.04 11.40
CA SER A 745 -2.00 23.85 12.27
C SER A 745 -2.69 25.08 12.86
N LYS A 746 -3.87 25.46 12.35
CA LYS A 746 -4.59 26.69 12.68
C LYS A 746 -5.81 26.42 13.58
N LEU A 747 -5.62 25.73 14.71
CA LEU A 747 -6.73 25.34 15.60
C LEU A 747 -7.23 26.46 16.53
N SER A 748 -6.42 27.48 16.79
CA SER A 748 -6.75 28.64 17.64
C SER A 748 -6.44 29.95 16.90
N GLY A 749 -7.09 31.06 17.31
CA GLY A 749 -6.87 32.38 16.70
C GLY A 749 -8.02 32.83 15.80
N SER A 750 -7.71 33.19 14.55
CA SER A 750 -8.62 33.86 13.60
C SER A 750 -9.94 33.13 13.40
N ILE A 751 -11.01 33.92 13.23
CA ILE A 751 -12.36 33.46 12.86
C ILE A 751 -12.35 32.62 11.57
N ASN A 752 -11.50 33.00 10.60
CA ASN A 752 -11.46 32.39 9.26
C ASN A 752 -10.95 30.94 9.26
N TYR A 753 -10.24 30.51 10.30
CA TYR A 753 -9.55 29.21 10.30
C TYR A 753 -10.51 28.01 10.21
N TRP A 754 -11.78 28.23 10.57
CA TRP A 754 -12.84 27.22 10.59
C TRP A 754 -13.88 27.40 9.46
N ASP A 755 -13.61 28.33 8.52
CA ASP A 755 -14.53 28.73 7.45
C ASP A 755 -14.12 28.19 6.07
N GLY A 756 -13.27 27.15 6.01
CA GLY A 756 -12.72 26.66 4.74
C GLY A 756 -13.82 26.21 3.76
N PHE A 757 -14.64 25.27 4.19
CA PHE A 757 -15.94 24.98 3.61
C PHE A 757 -16.97 25.00 4.75
N GLY A 758 -18.16 25.53 4.51
CA GLY A 758 -19.23 25.44 5.49
C GLY A 758 -20.60 25.30 4.85
N ASP A 759 -21.29 24.21 5.20
CA ASP A 759 -22.70 24.00 4.92
C ASP A 759 -23.55 24.65 6.02
N MET A 760 -24.25 25.72 5.66
CA MET A 760 -25.06 26.48 6.63
C MET A 760 -26.49 25.95 6.68
N TYR A 761 -27.09 26.04 7.87
CA TYR A 761 -28.47 25.61 8.10
C TYR A 761 -29.48 26.36 7.21
N ASP A 762 -29.19 27.63 6.91
CA ASP A 762 -30.03 28.52 6.10
C ASP A 762 -29.85 28.33 4.59
N ASN A 763 -29.19 27.25 4.17
CA ASN A 763 -28.94 26.85 2.79
C ASN A 763 -27.84 27.64 2.08
N ARG A 764 -27.12 28.53 2.76
CA ARG A 764 -25.90 29.10 2.18
C ARG A 764 -24.74 28.12 2.28
N THR A 765 -23.82 28.26 1.34
CA THR A 765 -22.52 27.60 1.34
C THR A 765 -21.48 28.70 1.49
N GLU A 766 -20.60 28.53 2.47
CA GLU A 766 -19.44 29.40 2.64
C GLU A 766 -18.17 28.68 2.21
N ARG A 767 -17.24 29.45 1.64
CA ARG A 767 -15.89 29.01 1.33
C ARG A 767 -14.91 30.15 1.58
N VAL A 768 -13.83 29.88 2.31
CA VAL A 768 -12.73 30.82 2.53
C VAL A 768 -11.48 30.29 1.86
N ARG A 769 -10.77 31.18 1.16
CA ARG A 769 -9.53 30.85 0.48
C ARG A 769 -8.45 30.43 1.48
N ALA A 770 -7.57 29.51 1.09
CA ALA A 770 -6.52 28.96 1.95
C ALA A 770 -5.61 30.01 2.62
N ASP A 771 -5.39 31.16 1.95
CA ASP A 771 -4.59 32.29 2.44
C ASP A 771 -5.42 33.36 3.19
N GLU A 772 -6.72 33.13 3.37
CA GLU A 772 -7.68 34.03 4.03
C GLU A 772 -7.97 35.34 3.27
N GLY A 773 -7.41 35.52 2.07
CA GLY A 773 -7.56 36.75 1.29
C GLY A 773 -8.94 36.92 0.64
N TYR A 774 -9.80 35.90 0.68
CA TYR A 774 -11.12 35.91 0.06
C TYR A 774 -12.12 35.01 0.78
N ARG A 775 -13.36 35.49 0.91
CA ARG A 775 -14.52 34.75 1.41
C ARG A 775 -15.63 34.78 0.38
N TYR A 776 -16.18 33.61 0.09
CA TYR A 776 -17.37 33.44 -0.73
C TYR A 776 -18.52 32.91 0.13
N LEU A 777 -19.68 33.56 0.05
CA LEU A 777 -20.89 33.15 0.75
C LEU A 777 -22.08 33.33 -0.17
N ALA A 778 -22.73 32.24 -0.54
CA ALA A 778 -23.88 32.29 -1.43
C ALA A 778 -24.81 31.10 -1.20
N ASN A 779 -26.05 31.19 -1.69
CA ASN A 779 -26.91 30.02 -1.90
C ASN A 779 -26.90 29.73 -3.41
N PRO A 780 -26.16 28.71 -3.89
CA PRO A 780 -26.10 28.38 -5.32
C PRO A 780 -27.45 28.01 -5.95
N GLY A 781 -28.48 27.71 -5.14
CA GLY A 781 -29.82 27.31 -5.58
C GLY A 781 -30.28 26.01 -4.91
N GLY A 782 -31.59 25.75 -4.87
CA GLY A 782 -32.18 24.64 -4.12
C GLY A 782 -32.24 24.90 -2.61
N ILE A 783 -33.39 24.61 -2.00
CA ILE A 783 -33.64 24.82 -0.56
C ILE A 783 -34.02 23.47 0.05
N ARG A 784 -33.49 23.18 1.24
CA ARG A 784 -33.91 22.01 2.03
C ARG A 784 -35.42 22.04 2.25
N SER A 785 -36.05 20.89 2.13
CA SER A 785 -37.47 20.76 2.45
C SER A 785 -37.71 21.00 3.94
N THR A 786 -38.81 21.67 4.26
CA THR A 786 -39.30 21.88 5.62
C THR A 786 -40.22 20.77 6.10
N THR A 787 -40.58 19.82 5.22
CA THR A 787 -41.58 18.77 5.50
C THR A 787 -41.06 17.35 5.31
N ILE A 788 -39.92 17.18 4.62
CA ILE A 788 -39.26 15.88 4.41
C ILE A 788 -37.74 16.01 4.55
N PRO A 789 -37.02 14.91 4.82
CA PRO A 789 -35.55 14.90 4.75
C PRO A 789 -35.00 15.41 3.42
N SER A 790 -33.78 15.96 3.47
CA SER A 790 -33.09 16.54 2.31
C SER A 790 -31.70 15.94 2.16
N ILE A 791 -31.44 15.34 1.01
CA ILE A 791 -30.11 15.04 0.48
C ILE A 791 -29.60 16.32 -0.15
N VAL A 792 -28.62 16.97 0.48
CA VAL A 792 -27.95 18.14 -0.07
C VAL A 792 -26.65 17.69 -0.73
N TYR A 793 -26.56 17.86 -2.03
CA TYR A 793 -25.36 17.59 -2.81
C TYR A 793 -24.67 18.91 -3.13
N HIS A 794 -23.44 19.09 -2.65
CA HIS A 794 -22.57 20.20 -3.00
C HIS A 794 -21.60 19.75 -4.09
N ASN A 795 -21.57 20.47 -5.20
CA ASN A 795 -20.61 20.28 -6.28
C ASN A 795 -19.62 21.44 -6.32
N LEU A 796 -18.40 21.24 -5.84
CA LEU A 796 -17.49 22.34 -5.52
C LEU A 796 -16.30 22.31 -6.47
N LEU A 797 -16.18 23.34 -7.30
CA LEU A 797 -15.02 23.60 -8.14
C LEU A 797 -14.15 24.68 -7.49
N ASN A 798 -12.94 24.93 -8.00
CA ASN A 798 -12.08 25.94 -7.39
C ASN A 798 -12.68 27.37 -7.46
N THR A 799 -13.43 27.67 -8.53
CA THR A 799 -13.96 29.02 -8.83
C THR A 799 -15.49 29.07 -8.93
N THR A 800 -16.20 27.96 -8.71
CA THR A 800 -17.67 27.94 -8.69
C THR A 800 -18.17 26.97 -7.64
N THR A 801 -19.37 27.23 -7.12
CA THR A 801 -20.02 26.41 -6.09
C THR A 801 -21.40 25.99 -6.60
N GLY A 802 -21.67 24.70 -6.64
CA GLY A 802 -22.93 24.12 -7.06
C GLY A 802 -23.68 23.45 -5.92
N LYS A 803 -25.01 23.43 -6.00
CA LYS A 803 -25.85 22.71 -5.04
C LYS A 803 -27.07 22.08 -5.69
N GLY A 804 -27.39 20.84 -5.32
CA GLY A 804 -28.59 20.12 -5.69
C GLY A 804 -29.31 19.54 -4.47
N ILE A 805 -30.63 19.35 -4.55
CA ILE A 805 -31.45 18.80 -3.48
C ILE A 805 -32.18 17.55 -3.98
N ASN A 806 -32.13 16.46 -3.22
CA ASN A 806 -32.88 15.21 -3.47
C ASN A 806 -32.73 14.70 -4.92
N GLY A 807 -31.51 14.69 -5.47
CA GLY A 807 -31.24 14.28 -6.87
C GLY A 807 -31.78 15.20 -7.97
N GLY A 808 -32.25 16.40 -7.61
CA GLY A 808 -32.62 17.45 -8.57
C GLY A 808 -31.42 18.02 -9.35
N VAL A 809 -31.71 18.98 -10.23
CA VAL A 809 -30.70 19.71 -11.00
C VAL A 809 -29.73 20.41 -10.05
N VAL A 810 -28.44 20.42 -10.41
CA VAL A 810 -27.41 21.17 -9.69
C VAL A 810 -27.48 22.63 -10.16
N SER A 811 -27.84 23.54 -9.26
CA SER A 811 -27.74 24.98 -9.50
C SER A 811 -26.32 25.44 -9.20
N MET A 812 -25.66 26.04 -10.19
CA MET A 812 -24.32 26.60 -10.05
C MET A 812 -24.37 28.08 -9.69
N SER A 813 -23.47 28.50 -8.81
CA SER A 813 -23.22 29.91 -8.54
C SER A 813 -22.54 30.61 -9.72
N GLY A 814 -22.50 31.95 -9.69
CA GLY A 814 -21.56 32.72 -10.50
C GLY A 814 -20.10 32.39 -10.14
N THR A 815 -19.18 32.67 -11.07
CA THR A 815 -17.73 32.51 -10.86
C THR A 815 -17.24 33.41 -9.73
N HIS A 816 -16.47 32.84 -8.81
CA HIS A 816 -15.80 33.52 -7.70
C HIS A 816 -14.28 33.29 -7.76
N THR A 817 -13.52 34.05 -6.96
CA THR A 817 -12.06 33.88 -6.81
C THR A 817 -11.73 32.44 -6.38
N SER A 818 -10.57 31.93 -6.77
CA SER A 818 -10.14 30.59 -6.39
C SER A 818 -10.06 30.43 -4.86
N ILE A 819 -10.52 29.29 -4.37
CA ILE A 819 -10.45 28.92 -2.94
C ILE A 819 -9.11 28.27 -2.60
N ASP A 820 -8.43 27.71 -3.61
CA ASP A 820 -7.17 27.00 -3.46
C ASP A 820 -7.29 25.81 -2.50
N PHE A 821 -6.15 25.32 -2.00
CA PHE A 821 -6.04 24.02 -1.37
C PHE A 821 -6.27 24.10 0.14
N LEU A 822 -7.32 23.45 0.63
CA LEU A 822 -7.64 23.40 2.06
C LEU A 822 -6.90 22.23 2.72
N ASN A 823 -6.10 22.49 3.75
CA ASN A 823 -5.28 21.51 4.48
C ASN A 823 -5.90 21.02 5.79
N GLY A 824 -7.09 21.52 6.14
CA GLY A 824 -7.75 21.23 7.39
C GLY A 824 -8.64 19.99 7.39
N GLY A 825 -8.95 19.50 8.59
CA GLY A 825 -9.94 18.48 8.89
C GLY A 825 -11.37 19.01 8.81
N HIS A 826 -12.31 18.40 9.52
CA HIS A 826 -13.73 18.78 9.47
C HIS A 826 -14.44 18.60 10.81
N THR A 827 -15.60 19.25 10.92
CA THR A 827 -16.49 19.20 12.09
C THR A 827 -17.95 19.11 11.67
N PHE A 828 -18.74 18.53 12.56
CA PHE A 828 -20.20 18.56 12.53
C PHE A 828 -20.70 19.42 13.68
N GLY A 829 -21.66 20.30 13.40
CA GLY A 829 -22.18 21.26 14.38
C GLY A 829 -21.24 22.45 14.59
N SER A 830 -21.11 22.90 15.84
CA SER A 830 -20.42 24.15 16.18
C SER A 830 -18.92 24.11 15.87
N THR A 831 -18.36 25.21 15.39
CA THR A 831 -16.90 25.41 15.36
C THR A 831 -16.41 26.37 16.43
N GLN A 832 -17.28 26.85 17.32
CA GLN A 832 -16.90 27.61 18.52
C GLN A 832 -16.38 26.63 19.58
N ILE A 833 -15.08 26.36 19.55
CA ILE A 833 -14.42 25.33 20.36
C ILE A 833 -13.44 26.00 21.30
N GLY A 834 -13.73 25.94 22.60
CA GLY A 834 -12.91 26.59 23.63
C GLY A 834 -12.82 28.10 23.40
N SER A 835 -11.59 28.61 23.28
CA SER A 835 -11.30 30.03 23.01
C SER A 835 -10.87 30.31 21.56
N ASN A 836 -11.19 29.42 20.60
CA ASN A 836 -10.96 29.73 19.19
C ASN A 836 -11.86 30.91 18.77
N GLY A 837 -11.38 31.80 17.90
CA GLY A 837 -12.12 33.01 17.51
C GLY A 837 -13.29 32.77 16.55
N SER A 838 -13.77 31.53 16.41
CA SER A 838 -14.88 31.19 15.51
C SER A 838 -16.20 31.74 16.05
N ASP A 839 -17.02 32.31 15.18
CA ASP A 839 -18.36 32.80 15.50
C ASP A 839 -19.48 31.89 14.99
N ASN A 840 -19.13 30.73 14.42
CA ASN A 840 -20.10 29.83 13.83
C ASN A 840 -20.64 28.82 14.86
N GLY A 841 -21.80 29.14 15.40
CA GLY A 841 -22.56 28.18 16.19
C GLY A 841 -22.96 26.96 15.37
N GLY A 842 -23.36 25.89 16.05
CA GLY A 842 -23.94 24.70 15.44
C GLY A 842 -25.42 24.86 15.12
N PHE A 843 -25.93 23.95 14.30
CA PHE A 843 -27.37 23.78 14.08
C PHE A 843 -28.05 22.98 15.21
N VAL A 844 -29.37 23.10 15.31
CA VAL A 844 -30.23 22.19 16.08
C VAL A 844 -31.09 21.41 15.09
N GLY A 845 -30.97 20.09 15.09
CA GLY A 845 -31.61 19.24 14.10
C GLY A 845 -31.02 17.83 14.05
N ASN A 846 -31.26 17.13 12.95
CA ASN A 846 -30.85 15.75 12.79
C ASN A 846 -30.07 15.53 11.50
N LEU A 847 -28.98 14.78 11.61
CA LEU A 847 -28.09 14.38 10.53
C LEU A 847 -28.13 12.84 10.39
N GLY A 848 -28.35 12.34 9.19
CA GLY A 848 -28.36 10.90 8.90
C GLY A 848 -27.01 10.40 8.41
N GLU A 849 -26.50 11.01 7.33
CA GLU A 849 -25.22 10.66 6.71
C GLU A 849 -24.51 11.89 6.16
N THR A 850 -23.18 11.81 6.12
CA THR A 850 -22.34 12.74 5.36
C THR A 850 -21.29 11.96 4.57
N ILE A 851 -21.25 12.21 3.27
CA ILE A 851 -20.34 11.55 2.32
C ILE A 851 -19.48 12.63 1.70
N VAL A 852 -18.16 12.46 1.74
CA VAL A 852 -17.20 13.42 1.21
C VAL A 852 -16.37 12.74 0.12
N TYR A 853 -16.47 13.28 -1.08
CA TYR A 853 -15.60 12.98 -2.21
C TYR A 853 -14.53 14.07 -2.31
N GLY A 854 -13.49 13.95 -1.49
CA GLY A 854 -12.50 15.03 -1.28
C GLY A 854 -11.34 15.06 -2.27
N GLU A 855 -11.21 14.04 -3.13
CA GLU A 855 -10.11 13.93 -4.11
C GLU A 855 -10.51 14.41 -5.53
N GLY A 856 -11.76 14.86 -5.71
CA GLY A 856 -12.29 15.32 -7.00
C GLY A 856 -13.81 15.24 -7.06
N ASN A 857 -14.40 15.69 -8.16
CA ASN A 857 -15.85 15.62 -8.38
C ASN A 857 -16.28 14.28 -9.00
N LEU A 858 -17.55 13.95 -8.82
CA LEU A 858 -18.22 12.80 -9.39
C LEU A 858 -18.72 13.07 -10.81
N THR A 859 -18.77 12.01 -11.62
CA THR A 859 -19.56 12.00 -12.85
C THR A 859 -21.06 12.00 -12.53
N VAL A 860 -21.90 12.34 -13.53
CA VAL A 860 -23.37 12.35 -13.38
C VAL A 860 -23.90 10.98 -12.95
N THR A 861 -23.38 9.88 -13.52
CA THR A 861 -23.78 8.51 -13.18
C THR A 861 -23.32 8.11 -11.78
N GLU A 862 -22.10 8.47 -11.38
CA GLU A 862 -21.61 8.23 -10.01
C GLU A 862 -22.48 8.98 -8.99
N ARG A 863 -22.70 10.28 -9.19
CA ARG A 863 -23.62 11.07 -8.36
C ARG A 863 -24.98 10.39 -8.25
N ARG A 864 -25.52 9.91 -9.38
CA ARG A 864 -26.86 9.31 -9.39
C ARG A 864 -26.95 7.99 -8.64
N ARG A 865 -25.90 7.18 -8.62
CA ARG A 865 -25.82 5.98 -7.77
C ARG A 865 -25.85 6.34 -6.28
N VAL A 866 -25.10 7.37 -5.87
CA VAL A 866 -25.11 7.88 -4.49
C VAL A 866 -26.48 8.45 -4.10
N ASP A 867 -27.09 9.24 -4.98
CA ASP A 867 -28.46 9.74 -4.80
C ASP A 867 -29.46 8.58 -4.63
N SER A 868 -29.35 7.52 -5.45
CA SER A 868 -30.21 6.33 -5.39
C SER A 868 -30.08 5.61 -4.06
N TYR A 869 -28.85 5.38 -3.59
CA TYR A 869 -28.55 4.79 -2.28
C TYR A 869 -29.24 5.55 -1.14
N LEU A 870 -29.01 6.87 -1.05
CA LEU A 870 -29.58 7.71 0.01
C LEU A 870 -31.11 7.77 -0.10
N ALA A 871 -31.64 7.87 -1.30
CA ALA A 871 -33.08 7.96 -1.52
C ALA A 871 -33.83 6.67 -1.15
N ILE A 872 -33.29 5.50 -1.50
CA ILE A 872 -33.90 4.21 -1.13
C ILE A 872 -33.87 4.04 0.38
N LYS A 873 -32.70 4.27 1.01
CA LYS A 873 -32.55 4.12 2.47
C LYS A 873 -33.49 5.03 3.25
N TYR A 874 -33.61 6.28 2.83
CA TYR A 874 -34.41 7.28 3.54
C TYR A 874 -35.82 7.49 2.98
N GLY A 875 -36.26 6.69 2.01
CA GLY A 875 -37.62 6.72 1.46
C GLY A 875 -37.97 8.01 0.69
N ILE A 876 -36.96 8.64 0.09
CA ILE A 876 -37.08 9.93 -0.62
C ILE A 876 -37.34 9.68 -2.10
N THR A 877 -38.34 10.35 -2.66
CA THR A 877 -38.51 10.39 -4.12
C THR A 877 -37.50 11.36 -4.72
N LEU A 878 -36.63 10.87 -5.58
CA LEU A 878 -35.63 11.70 -6.25
C LEU A 878 -36.28 12.65 -7.26
N GLY A 879 -35.64 13.80 -7.47
CA GLY A 879 -35.87 14.64 -8.63
C GLY A 879 -35.38 13.96 -9.92
N GLN A 880 -35.93 14.43 -11.05
CA GLN A 880 -35.53 14.01 -12.41
C GLN A 880 -35.64 12.49 -12.66
N VAL A 881 -36.47 11.75 -11.93
CA VAL A 881 -36.55 10.28 -12.05
C VAL A 881 -36.93 9.82 -13.46
N ASN A 882 -37.70 10.63 -14.19
CA ASN A 882 -38.07 10.38 -15.58
C ASN A 882 -36.86 10.37 -16.54
N THR A 883 -35.76 11.04 -16.22
CA THR A 883 -34.53 11.04 -17.03
C THR A 883 -33.38 10.29 -16.37
N ASP A 884 -33.27 10.35 -15.05
CA ASP A 884 -32.05 9.96 -14.33
C ASP A 884 -32.21 8.67 -13.51
N HIS A 885 -33.41 8.07 -13.46
CA HIS A 885 -33.72 6.72 -12.92
C HIS A 885 -33.18 6.43 -11.50
N TYR A 886 -33.42 5.24 -10.94
CA TYR A 886 -32.64 4.78 -9.76
C TYR A 886 -31.68 3.71 -10.23
N LEU A 887 -30.45 3.75 -9.71
CA LEU A 887 -29.36 2.86 -10.10
C LEU A 887 -28.86 2.04 -8.90
N ASN A 888 -28.43 0.80 -9.14
CA ASN A 888 -27.67 0.02 -8.16
C ASN A 888 -26.16 0.34 -8.23
N THR A 889 -25.38 -0.36 -7.42
CA THR A 889 -23.92 -0.20 -7.33
C THR A 889 -23.16 -0.49 -8.64
N ASP A 890 -23.70 -1.33 -9.53
CA ASP A 890 -23.14 -1.60 -10.87
C ASP A 890 -23.55 -0.56 -11.92
N GLY A 891 -24.46 0.37 -11.58
CA GLY A 891 -25.04 1.33 -12.52
C GLY A 891 -26.23 0.79 -13.32
N ASN A 892 -26.77 -0.38 -12.96
CA ASN A 892 -27.98 -0.94 -13.57
C ASN A 892 -29.23 -0.25 -13.00
N ILE A 893 -30.25 -0.07 -13.84
CA ILE A 893 -31.52 0.55 -13.44
C ILE A 893 -32.29 -0.39 -12.50
N VAL A 894 -32.67 0.11 -11.33
CA VAL A 894 -33.56 -0.56 -10.35
C VAL A 894 -34.94 0.11 -10.23
N TRP A 895 -35.08 1.34 -10.75
CA TRP A 895 -36.36 1.97 -11.04
C TRP A 895 -36.27 2.74 -12.36
N ASN A 896 -36.96 2.26 -13.39
CA ASN A 896 -37.07 2.98 -14.65
C ASN A 896 -38.18 4.03 -14.55
N GLY A 897 -37.81 5.30 -14.45
CA GLY A 897 -38.77 6.40 -14.37
C GLY A 897 -39.29 6.90 -15.71
N ALA A 898 -38.61 6.64 -16.83
CA ALA A 898 -39.08 7.06 -18.16
C ALA A 898 -40.30 6.24 -18.59
N ALA A 899 -40.28 4.93 -18.33
CA ALA A 899 -41.38 4.03 -18.66
C ALA A 899 -42.59 4.19 -17.73
N ASN A 900 -42.44 4.88 -16.58
CA ASN A 900 -43.41 4.85 -15.48
C ASN A 900 -43.74 6.24 -14.91
N THR A 901 -43.83 7.25 -15.78
CA THR A 901 -44.00 8.66 -15.37
C THR A 901 -45.19 8.90 -14.45
N THR A 902 -46.32 8.20 -14.67
CA THR A 902 -47.50 8.26 -13.80
C THR A 902 -47.21 7.80 -12.37
N PHE A 903 -46.25 6.89 -12.17
CA PHE A 903 -45.93 6.27 -10.89
C PHE A 903 -44.66 6.83 -10.23
N ASN A 904 -44.07 7.90 -10.78
CA ASN A 904 -42.87 8.53 -10.22
C ASN A 904 -43.15 9.39 -8.97
N ASN A 905 -44.13 9.00 -8.16
CA ASN A 905 -44.52 9.71 -6.94
C ASN A 905 -44.31 8.80 -5.74
N ASN A 906 -43.90 9.40 -4.62
CA ASN A 906 -43.76 8.71 -3.34
C ASN A 906 -42.95 7.41 -3.45
N ILE A 907 -41.85 7.43 -4.20
CA ILE A 907 -41.00 6.26 -4.39
C ILE A 907 -40.29 5.90 -3.09
N PHE A 908 -40.40 4.63 -2.67
CA PHE A 908 -39.69 4.04 -1.53
C PHE A 908 -39.46 2.55 -1.76
N GLY A 909 -38.64 1.91 -0.93
CA GLY A 909 -38.50 0.46 -1.03
C GLY A 909 -37.59 -0.16 0.01
N ILE A 910 -37.43 -1.47 -0.12
CA ILE A 910 -36.53 -2.29 0.70
C ILE A 910 -35.47 -2.90 -0.20
N SER A 911 -34.28 -3.09 0.33
CA SER A 911 -33.12 -3.55 -0.45
C SER A 911 -32.05 -4.20 0.41
N ARG A 912 -31.24 -5.02 -0.26
CA ARG A 912 -29.92 -5.46 0.20
C ARG A 912 -28.90 -5.23 -0.91
N ASP A 913 -27.86 -4.46 -0.61
CA ASP A 913 -26.65 -4.36 -1.44
C ASP A 913 -25.41 -4.25 -0.52
N ASP A 914 -24.52 -5.23 -0.65
CA ASP A 914 -23.42 -5.44 0.28
C ASP A 914 -22.26 -4.44 0.09
N ILE A 915 -22.06 -3.90 -1.12
CA ILE A 915 -21.00 -2.92 -1.43
C ILE A 915 -21.29 -1.57 -0.75
N GLU A 916 -22.55 -1.15 -0.81
CA GLU A 916 -23.04 0.06 -0.14
C GLU A 916 -23.60 -0.21 1.27
N MET A 917 -23.39 -1.43 1.78
CA MET A 917 -23.88 -1.89 3.09
C MET A 917 -25.33 -1.44 3.36
N LEU A 918 -26.17 -1.51 2.34
CA LEU A 918 -27.56 -1.10 2.42
C LEU A 918 -28.35 -2.34 2.81
N GLU A 919 -29.02 -2.28 3.96
CA GLU A 919 -29.98 -3.29 4.40
C GLU A 919 -31.25 -2.59 4.87
N GLN A 920 -32.07 -2.15 3.90
CA GLN A 920 -33.35 -1.53 4.18
C GLN A 920 -34.40 -2.65 4.27
N LYS A 921 -34.82 -3.00 5.49
CA LYS A 921 -35.72 -4.13 5.79
C LYS A 921 -37.15 -3.70 6.08
N VAL A 922 -37.37 -2.42 6.36
CA VAL A 922 -38.67 -1.78 6.49
C VAL A 922 -38.59 -0.38 5.91
N SER A 923 -39.60 0.05 5.16
CA SER A 923 -39.59 1.36 4.51
C SER A 923 -41.00 1.86 4.23
N LYS A 924 -41.14 3.19 4.19
CA LYS A 924 -42.24 3.93 3.60
C LYS A 924 -41.74 5.19 2.90
N SER A 925 -42.58 5.82 2.09
CA SER A 925 -42.27 7.15 1.56
C SER A 925 -42.32 8.19 2.67
N VAL A 926 -41.37 9.12 2.66
CA VAL A 926 -41.32 10.24 3.63
C VAL A 926 -42.40 11.28 3.39
N ASN A 927 -43.02 11.29 2.22
CA ASN A 927 -44.03 12.27 1.88
C ASN A 927 -45.30 12.09 2.73
N ALA A 928 -45.93 13.21 3.07
CA ALA A 928 -47.17 13.22 3.84
C ALA A 928 -48.34 12.58 3.05
N GLY A 929 -49.30 11.99 3.76
CA GLY A 929 -50.50 11.37 3.14
C GLY A 929 -50.25 10.01 2.47
N THR A 930 -49.05 9.44 2.63
CA THR A 930 -48.72 8.08 2.20
C THR A 930 -49.28 7.05 3.18
N ILE A 931 -49.88 5.99 2.64
CA ILE A 931 -50.65 5.03 3.43
C ILE A 931 -50.04 3.63 3.51
N LEU A 932 -48.92 3.40 2.82
CA LEU A 932 -48.31 2.09 2.67
C LEU A 932 -46.94 2.05 3.34
N THR A 933 -46.72 1.02 4.16
CA THR A 933 -45.40 0.65 4.70
C THR A 933 -45.11 -0.79 4.28
N MET A 934 -43.85 -1.07 3.91
CA MET A 934 -43.41 -2.40 3.48
C MET A 934 -42.30 -2.91 4.40
N ALA A 935 -42.28 -4.21 4.70
CA ALA A 935 -41.29 -4.84 5.56
C ALA A 935 -40.99 -6.29 5.15
N THR A 936 -39.81 -6.79 5.53
CA THR A 936 -39.42 -8.21 5.32
C THR A 936 -40.09 -9.17 6.31
N ILE A 937 -40.61 -8.66 7.43
CA ILE A 937 -41.36 -9.41 8.44
C ILE A 937 -42.58 -8.61 8.88
N ASN A 938 -43.53 -9.25 9.58
CA ASN A 938 -44.71 -8.59 10.15
C ASN A 938 -44.39 -7.69 11.36
N ASP A 939 -43.57 -6.68 11.14
CA ASP A 939 -43.22 -5.61 12.08
C ASP A 939 -43.04 -4.32 11.26
N PHE A 940 -43.85 -3.31 11.56
CA PHE A 940 -43.85 -2.01 10.86
C PHE A 940 -43.52 -0.84 11.78
N ALA A 941 -43.06 -1.12 13.00
CA ALA A 941 -42.78 -0.11 14.02
C ALA A 941 -41.28 -0.03 14.33
N SER A 942 -40.61 -1.18 14.46
CA SER A 942 -39.22 -1.24 14.93
C SER A 942 -38.22 -0.74 13.88
N PRO A 943 -37.08 -0.17 14.28
CA PRO A 943 -36.04 0.30 13.38
C PRO A 943 -35.44 -0.80 12.50
N ASN A 944 -34.75 -0.40 11.43
CA ASN A 944 -34.06 -1.33 10.52
C ASN A 944 -32.96 -2.17 11.23
N GLN A 945 -32.36 -1.61 12.28
CA GLN A 945 -31.27 -2.24 13.04
C GLN A 945 -31.75 -3.34 14.00
N LEU A 946 -33.06 -3.55 14.14
CA LEU A 946 -33.59 -4.62 14.99
C LEU A 946 -33.06 -5.98 14.51
N ALA A 947 -32.36 -6.69 15.39
CA ALA A 947 -31.71 -7.98 15.09
C ALA A 947 -32.70 -9.06 14.61
N ALA A 948 -33.96 -9.02 15.06
CA ALA A 948 -35.00 -9.96 14.66
C ALA A 948 -35.45 -9.80 13.18
N ARG A 949 -35.16 -8.66 12.54
CA ARG A 949 -35.46 -8.46 11.12
C ARG A 949 -34.40 -9.13 10.26
N THR A 950 -34.80 -10.11 9.46
CA THR A 950 -33.95 -10.72 8.43
C THR A 950 -33.99 -9.90 7.13
N GLY A 951 -32.83 -9.69 6.51
CA GLY A 951 -32.71 -9.09 5.18
C GLY A 951 -32.92 -10.11 4.06
N PHE A 952 -32.72 -9.68 2.81
CA PHE A 952 -32.75 -10.56 1.65
C PHE A 952 -31.56 -11.52 1.63
N THR A 953 -31.75 -12.73 1.11
CA THR A 953 -30.68 -13.73 1.00
C THR A 953 -29.64 -13.36 -0.05
N ASN A 954 -30.09 -12.80 -1.17
CA ASN A 954 -29.22 -12.46 -2.29
C ASN A 954 -28.77 -10.99 -2.21
N ASP A 955 -27.52 -10.75 -2.54
CA ASP A 955 -27.00 -9.41 -2.82
C ASP A 955 -27.74 -8.76 -4.01
N LYS A 956 -27.70 -7.43 -4.08
CA LYS A 956 -28.33 -6.59 -5.12
C LYS A 956 -29.82 -6.88 -5.33
N THR A 957 -30.53 -7.18 -4.24
CA THR A 957 -31.97 -7.38 -4.25
C THR A 957 -32.66 -6.06 -3.91
N TYR A 958 -33.51 -5.57 -4.80
CA TYR A 958 -34.25 -4.32 -4.64
C TYR A 958 -35.73 -4.58 -4.87
N PHE A 959 -36.60 -3.98 -4.06
CA PHE A 959 -38.03 -3.94 -4.31
C PHE A 959 -38.53 -2.52 -4.03
N LEU A 960 -38.81 -1.77 -5.10
CA LEU A 960 -39.18 -0.37 -5.06
C LEU A 960 -40.64 -0.19 -5.50
N LEU A 961 -41.34 0.77 -4.88
CA LEU A 961 -42.73 1.11 -5.14
C LEU A 961 -42.86 2.60 -5.40
N GLY A 962 -43.70 2.99 -6.36
CA GLY A 962 -44.14 4.37 -6.56
C GLY A 962 -45.63 4.41 -6.90
N ASP A 963 -46.34 5.48 -6.50
CA ASP A 963 -47.79 5.59 -6.67
C ASP A 963 -48.24 6.58 -7.75
N ASN A 964 -49.49 6.45 -8.15
CA ASN A 964 -50.14 7.30 -9.16
C ASN A 964 -50.59 8.68 -8.65
N ASN A 965 -50.16 9.09 -7.45
CA ASN A 965 -50.49 10.36 -6.77
C ASN A 965 -52.00 10.61 -6.50
N VAL A 966 -52.86 9.61 -6.70
CA VAL A 966 -54.31 9.78 -6.47
C VAL A 966 -54.60 9.80 -4.97
N THR A 967 -55.20 10.86 -4.47
CA THR A 967 -55.58 11.03 -3.04
C THR A 967 -57.09 10.95 -2.78
N THR A 968 -57.89 10.84 -3.84
CA THR A 968 -59.35 10.77 -3.73
C THR A 968 -59.79 9.47 -3.06
N THR A 969 -60.82 9.57 -2.23
CA THR A 969 -61.36 8.47 -1.43
C THR A 969 -62.56 7.72 -2.02
N PRO A 970 -63.30 8.21 -3.05
CA PRO A 970 -64.34 7.41 -3.69
C PRO A 970 -63.80 6.11 -4.26
N LEU A 971 -64.52 5.01 -4.00
CA LEU A 971 -64.18 3.68 -4.50
C LEU A 971 -64.64 3.50 -5.94
N THR A 972 -63.96 2.62 -6.66
CA THR A 972 -64.26 2.22 -8.03
C THR A 972 -64.52 0.73 -8.07
N ASN A 973 -65.53 0.32 -8.84
CA ASN A 973 -65.83 -1.10 -9.01
C ASN A 973 -64.75 -1.76 -9.89
N ILE A 974 -64.33 -2.96 -9.51
CA ILE A 974 -63.49 -3.83 -10.33
C ILE A 974 -64.04 -5.25 -10.30
N MET A 975 -64.01 -5.93 -11.45
CA MET A 975 -64.43 -7.33 -11.55
C MET A 975 -63.22 -8.26 -11.49
N ILE A 976 -63.08 -9.03 -10.40
CA ILE A 976 -62.02 -10.03 -10.24
C ILE A 976 -62.65 -11.40 -10.04
N ALA A 977 -62.28 -12.37 -10.88
CA ALA A 977 -62.83 -13.73 -10.85
C ALA A 977 -64.37 -13.77 -10.77
N GLY A 978 -65.04 -12.90 -11.53
CA GLY A 978 -66.51 -12.80 -11.58
C GLY A 978 -67.16 -12.05 -10.39
N ASN A 979 -66.38 -11.59 -9.41
CA ASN A 979 -66.87 -10.84 -8.25
C ASN A 979 -66.62 -9.34 -8.43
N THR A 980 -67.59 -8.51 -8.07
CA THR A 980 -67.39 -7.05 -8.00
C THR A 980 -66.77 -6.67 -6.66
N LEU A 981 -65.58 -6.07 -6.70
CA LEU A 981 -64.87 -5.53 -5.55
C LEU A 981 -64.88 -3.99 -5.61
N HIS A 982 -64.88 -3.33 -4.46
CA HIS A 982 -64.83 -1.87 -4.33
C HIS A 982 -63.40 -1.42 -4.04
N ARG A 983 -62.70 -1.03 -5.09
CA ARG A 983 -61.27 -0.72 -5.11
C ARG A 983 -60.98 0.75 -4.86
N ILE A 984 -59.92 1.05 -4.12
CA ILE A 984 -59.39 2.41 -4.05
C ILE A 984 -58.76 2.81 -5.39
N GLN A 985 -58.80 4.10 -5.73
CA GLN A 985 -58.21 4.59 -6.98
C GLN A 985 -56.67 4.67 -6.92
N ARG A 986 -56.11 4.78 -5.71
CA ARG A 986 -54.66 4.79 -5.51
C ARG A 986 -54.07 3.44 -5.92
N THR A 987 -53.06 3.51 -6.77
CA THR A 987 -52.39 2.35 -7.36
C THR A 987 -50.89 2.56 -7.24
N TRP A 988 -50.18 1.50 -6.87
CA TRP A 988 -48.73 1.46 -6.84
C TRP A 988 -48.21 0.61 -7.98
N LEU A 989 -47.07 1.00 -8.52
CA LEU A 989 -46.23 0.18 -9.37
C LEU A 989 -45.04 -0.29 -8.53
N SER A 990 -44.78 -1.59 -8.55
CA SER A 990 -43.57 -2.19 -8.01
C SER A 990 -42.60 -2.54 -9.13
N GLN A 991 -41.30 -2.35 -8.88
CA GLN A 991 -40.20 -2.89 -9.66
C GLN A 991 -39.25 -3.62 -8.73
N ARG A 992 -38.76 -4.78 -9.15
CA ARG A 992 -37.79 -5.57 -8.38
C ARG A 992 -36.56 -5.97 -9.18
N SER A 993 -35.46 -6.06 -8.46
CA SER A 993 -34.22 -6.73 -8.87
C SER A 993 -34.06 -7.99 -8.03
N ASN A 994 -33.78 -9.12 -8.68
CA ASN A 994 -33.65 -10.43 -8.03
C ASN A 994 -34.93 -10.87 -7.28
N THR A 995 -34.89 -12.00 -6.58
CA THR A 995 -36.01 -12.65 -5.89
C THR A 995 -36.10 -12.23 -4.41
N PRO A 996 -37.09 -11.41 -4.01
CA PRO A 996 -37.19 -10.84 -2.66
C PRO A 996 -37.84 -11.78 -1.62
N GLY A 997 -38.49 -12.87 -2.06
CA GLY A 997 -39.29 -13.73 -1.20
C GLY A 997 -40.59 -13.09 -0.73
N SER A 998 -41.02 -13.51 0.46
CA SER A 998 -42.23 -13.00 1.12
C SER A 998 -42.02 -11.60 1.66
N LEU A 999 -42.92 -10.70 1.28
CA LEU A 999 -42.96 -9.31 1.74
C LEU A 999 -44.27 -9.03 2.46
N TYR A 1000 -44.19 -8.20 3.49
CA TYR A 1000 -45.32 -7.74 4.29
C TYR A 1000 -45.65 -6.28 3.97
N PHE A 1001 -46.94 -5.98 3.87
CA PHE A 1001 -47.46 -4.65 3.55
C PHE A 1001 -48.48 -4.24 4.61
N GLU A 1002 -48.29 -3.07 5.20
CA GLU A 1002 -49.25 -2.43 6.10
C GLU A 1002 -49.88 -1.23 5.40
N ALA A 1003 -51.20 -1.25 5.27
CA ALA A 1003 -51.98 -0.18 4.65
C ALA A 1003 -52.89 0.50 5.67
N ASP A 1004 -52.76 1.82 5.81
CA ASP A 1004 -53.70 2.67 6.54
C ASP A 1004 -54.83 3.11 5.59
N LEU A 1005 -55.93 2.35 5.61
CA LEU A 1005 -57.08 2.57 4.74
C LEU A 1005 -58.23 3.31 5.46
N SER A 1006 -57.97 3.88 6.64
CA SER A 1006 -58.99 4.55 7.46
C SER A 1006 -59.68 5.72 6.76
N ALA A 1007 -58.96 6.43 5.87
CA ALA A 1007 -59.49 7.53 5.07
C ALA A 1007 -60.60 7.12 4.09
N TYR A 1008 -60.73 5.83 3.77
CA TYR A 1008 -61.75 5.28 2.87
C TYR A 1008 -63.04 4.86 3.61
N GLY A 1009 -63.14 5.16 4.91
CA GLY A 1009 -64.36 5.05 5.70
C GLY A 1009 -64.72 3.62 6.10
N VAL A 1010 -66.01 3.41 6.40
CA VAL A 1010 -66.52 2.15 6.98
C VAL A 1010 -66.30 0.93 6.09
N ALA A 1011 -66.15 1.10 4.77
CA ALA A 1011 -65.83 0.02 3.83
C ALA A 1011 -64.52 -0.71 4.20
N PHE A 1012 -63.56 -0.01 4.79
CA PHE A 1012 -62.26 -0.58 5.19
C PHE A 1012 -62.12 -0.77 6.70
N SER A 1013 -63.23 -0.84 7.44
CA SER A 1013 -63.24 -1.10 8.89
C SER A 1013 -63.03 -2.59 9.24
N ALA A 1014 -62.71 -2.85 10.51
CA ALA A 1014 -62.57 -4.21 11.05
C ALA A 1014 -63.85 -5.03 10.78
N GLY A 1015 -63.69 -6.29 10.37
CA GLY A 1015 -64.78 -7.22 10.08
C GLY A 1015 -65.18 -7.29 8.61
N ASN A 1016 -64.75 -6.34 7.77
CA ASN A 1016 -64.87 -6.43 6.32
C ASN A 1016 -63.78 -7.32 5.71
N ASN A 1017 -63.92 -7.62 4.41
CA ASN A 1017 -62.97 -8.46 3.69
C ASN A 1017 -62.16 -7.58 2.76
N ILE A 1018 -60.95 -7.22 3.20
CA ILE A 1018 -60.06 -6.37 2.42
C ILE A 1018 -59.02 -7.23 1.72
N GLN A 1019 -58.82 -6.96 0.45
CA GLN A 1019 -57.88 -7.66 -0.40
C GLN A 1019 -56.86 -6.69 -0.99
N MET A 1020 -55.59 -7.10 -0.99
CA MET A 1020 -54.57 -6.50 -1.84
C MET A 1020 -54.63 -7.20 -3.20
N ILE A 1021 -54.83 -6.43 -4.27
CA ILE A 1021 -54.87 -6.93 -5.64
C ILE A 1021 -53.51 -6.64 -6.27
N VAL A 1022 -52.89 -7.67 -6.87
CA VAL A 1022 -51.59 -7.58 -7.55
C VAL A 1022 -51.73 -8.07 -8.99
N ALA A 1023 -51.35 -7.28 -9.98
CA ALA A 1023 -51.51 -7.61 -11.41
C ALA A 1023 -50.29 -7.19 -12.25
N ASP A 1024 -50.26 -7.57 -13.51
CA ASP A 1024 -49.20 -7.18 -14.45
C ASP A 1024 -49.48 -5.85 -15.16
N ASP A 1025 -50.72 -5.37 -15.13
CA ASP A 1025 -51.18 -4.14 -15.76
C ASP A 1025 -51.95 -3.22 -14.80
N ALA A 1026 -51.92 -1.91 -15.08
CA ALA A 1026 -52.56 -0.89 -14.24
C ALA A 1026 -54.10 -0.99 -14.19
N ALA A 1027 -54.72 -1.69 -15.15
CA ALA A 1027 -56.15 -1.95 -15.17
C ALA A 1027 -56.53 -3.22 -14.38
N PHE A 1028 -55.54 -3.97 -13.86
CA PHE A 1028 -55.72 -5.17 -13.05
C PHE A 1028 -56.50 -6.28 -13.79
N THR A 1029 -56.10 -6.58 -15.02
CA THR A 1029 -56.76 -7.57 -15.89
C THR A 1029 -55.89 -8.78 -16.24
N ILE A 1030 -54.56 -8.67 -16.10
CA ILE A 1030 -53.58 -9.68 -16.50
C ILE A 1030 -52.87 -10.24 -15.27
N ASN A 1031 -52.80 -11.58 -15.17
CA ASN A 1031 -52.14 -12.32 -14.09
C ASN A 1031 -52.48 -11.83 -12.68
N VAL A 1032 -53.77 -11.56 -12.45
CA VAL A 1032 -54.29 -10.98 -11.22
C VAL A 1032 -54.21 -11.97 -10.05
N LYS A 1033 -53.68 -11.50 -8.91
CA LYS A 1033 -53.68 -12.18 -7.61
C LYS A 1033 -54.43 -11.34 -6.59
N THR A 1034 -55.16 -12.00 -5.69
CA THR A 1034 -55.79 -11.35 -4.53
C THR A 1034 -55.26 -11.95 -3.24
N ILE A 1035 -54.80 -11.10 -2.34
CA ILE A 1035 -54.22 -11.47 -1.05
C ILE A 1035 -55.13 -10.93 0.04
N ASN A 1036 -55.60 -11.80 0.93
CA ASN A 1036 -56.46 -11.41 2.05
C ASN A 1036 -55.68 -10.61 3.08
N GLY A 1037 -56.27 -9.51 3.54
CA GLY A 1037 -55.74 -8.69 4.61
C GLY A 1037 -56.13 -9.20 5.99
N ILE A 1038 -55.27 -8.93 6.97
CA ILE A 1038 -55.53 -9.13 8.39
C ILE A 1038 -55.61 -7.75 9.04
N PHE A 1039 -56.72 -7.43 9.70
CA PHE A 1039 -56.86 -6.18 10.42
C PHE A 1039 -56.14 -6.25 11.77
N THR A 1040 -55.18 -5.36 12.01
CA THR A 1040 -54.39 -5.32 13.26
C THR A 1040 -54.02 -3.89 13.58
N GLY A 1041 -54.26 -3.45 14.81
CA GLY A 1041 -53.85 -2.11 15.28
C GLY A 1041 -54.45 -0.94 14.48
N GLY A 1042 -55.64 -1.09 13.90
CA GLY A 1042 -56.28 -0.06 13.08
C GLY A 1042 -55.87 -0.07 11.60
N ARG A 1043 -54.97 -0.97 11.19
CA ARG A 1043 -54.42 -1.06 9.83
C ARG A 1043 -54.61 -2.45 9.24
N TRP A 1044 -54.49 -2.55 7.91
CA TRP A 1044 -54.56 -3.83 7.20
C TRP A 1044 -53.17 -4.34 6.84
N VAL A 1045 -52.89 -5.59 7.19
CA VAL A 1045 -51.62 -6.25 6.89
C VAL A 1045 -51.82 -7.34 5.84
N PHE A 1046 -50.96 -7.36 4.83
CA PHE A 1046 -50.95 -8.34 3.75
C PHE A 1046 -49.57 -8.99 3.64
N MET A 1047 -49.51 -10.23 3.15
CA MET A 1047 -48.27 -10.93 2.86
C MET A 1047 -48.34 -11.58 1.48
N ASN A 1048 -47.34 -11.32 0.64
CA ASN A 1048 -47.22 -11.95 -0.68
C ASN A 1048 -45.78 -12.36 -0.94
N ASP A 1049 -45.59 -13.54 -1.54
CA ASP A 1049 -44.31 -13.98 -2.10
C ASP A 1049 -44.21 -13.55 -3.57
N PHE A 1050 -43.23 -12.69 -3.86
CA PHE A 1050 -42.99 -12.14 -5.19
C PHE A 1050 -41.99 -12.92 -6.03
N ASN A 1051 -41.47 -14.05 -5.55
CA ASN A 1051 -40.44 -14.81 -6.28
C ASN A 1051 -40.91 -15.27 -7.66
N ALA A 1052 -42.15 -15.75 -7.74
CA ALA A 1052 -42.77 -16.22 -8.98
C ALA A 1052 -43.52 -15.13 -9.77
N ASP A 1053 -43.53 -13.89 -9.26
CA ASP A 1053 -44.21 -12.77 -9.94
C ASP A 1053 -43.31 -12.15 -11.01
N ASN A 1054 -43.89 -11.50 -12.01
CA ASN A 1054 -43.11 -10.67 -12.93
C ASN A 1054 -42.35 -9.56 -12.19
N THR A 1055 -41.27 -9.05 -12.80
CA THR A 1055 -40.40 -8.03 -12.16
C THR A 1055 -41.08 -6.69 -11.98
N LEU A 1056 -42.15 -6.43 -12.73
CA LEU A 1056 -43.00 -5.25 -12.65
C LEU A 1056 -44.42 -5.71 -12.29
N ARG A 1057 -45.00 -5.17 -11.20
CA ARG A 1057 -46.38 -5.48 -10.77
C ARG A 1057 -47.12 -4.26 -10.27
N TYR A 1058 -48.41 -4.18 -10.55
CA TYR A 1058 -49.32 -3.16 -10.02
C TYR A 1058 -50.03 -3.66 -8.77
N ILE A 1059 -50.18 -2.78 -7.76
CA ILE A 1059 -50.77 -3.09 -6.46
C ILE A 1059 -51.85 -2.06 -6.11
N THR A 1060 -52.95 -2.53 -5.54
CA THR A 1060 -54.05 -1.68 -5.01
C THR A 1060 -54.84 -2.45 -3.94
N PHE A 1061 -55.81 -1.81 -3.31
CA PHE A 1061 -56.61 -2.40 -2.23
C PHE A 1061 -58.10 -2.29 -2.54
N ALA A 1062 -58.86 -3.33 -2.21
CA ALA A 1062 -60.29 -3.36 -2.43
C ALA A 1062 -61.04 -4.05 -1.30
N GLU A 1063 -62.27 -3.62 -1.06
CA GLU A 1063 -63.25 -4.35 -0.25
C GLU A 1063 -64.00 -5.34 -1.15
N GLY A 1064 -64.14 -6.58 -0.66
CA GLY A 1064 -64.91 -7.62 -1.33
C GLY A 1064 -64.31 -9.01 -1.13
N LYS A 1065 -65.07 -10.04 -1.48
CA LYS A 1065 -64.62 -11.44 -1.44
C LYS A 1065 -64.42 -11.94 -2.87
N THR A 1066 -63.31 -12.62 -3.12
CA THR A 1066 -63.12 -13.45 -4.34
C THR A 1066 -63.59 -14.90 -4.15
N SER A 1067 -64.22 -15.20 -3.01
CA SER A 1067 -64.75 -16.52 -2.69
C SER A 1067 -66.19 -16.38 -2.19
N CYS A 1068 -67.11 -17.07 -2.85
CA CYS A 1068 -68.48 -17.21 -2.38
C CYS A 1068 -68.57 -18.43 -1.46
N TYR A 1069 -69.11 -18.23 -0.25
CA TYR A 1069 -69.61 -19.31 0.60
C TYR A 1069 -71.10 -19.08 0.77
N LYS A 1070 -71.94 -20.07 0.45
CA LYS A 1070 -73.34 -20.04 0.86
C LYS A 1070 -73.35 -20.17 2.39
N PRO A 1071 -73.98 -19.25 3.16
CA PRO A 1071 -74.27 -19.53 4.56
C PRO A 1071 -75.00 -20.87 4.62
N GLY A 1072 -74.66 -21.73 5.58
CA GLY A 1072 -75.42 -22.98 5.78
C GLY A 1072 -76.91 -22.64 5.84
N ALA A 1073 -77.75 -23.42 5.16
CA ALA A 1073 -79.19 -23.18 5.13
C ALA A 1073 -79.71 -22.96 6.56
N ILE A 1074 -80.39 -21.83 6.79
CA ILE A 1074 -80.98 -21.53 8.10
C ILE A 1074 -82.05 -22.59 8.36
N ALA A 1075 -81.93 -23.33 9.46
CA ALA A 1075 -82.91 -24.33 9.84
C ALA A 1075 -84.30 -23.67 9.94
N THR A 1076 -85.25 -24.13 9.13
CA THR A 1076 -86.65 -23.70 9.21
C THR A 1076 -87.51 -24.84 9.76
N THR A 1077 -88.68 -24.48 10.31
CA THR A 1077 -89.68 -25.45 10.75
C THR A 1077 -90.21 -26.21 9.53
N GLY A 1078 -89.61 -27.36 9.23
CA GLY A 1078 -89.88 -28.16 8.03
C GLY A 1078 -88.62 -28.62 7.28
N ASN A 1079 -87.47 -28.00 7.53
CA ASN A 1079 -86.17 -28.40 6.99
C ASN A 1079 -85.07 -28.19 8.06
N PRO A 1080 -84.98 -29.07 9.08
CA PRO A 1080 -84.02 -28.94 10.15
C PRO A 1080 -82.60 -29.12 9.61
N ALA A 1081 -81.65 -28.29 10.08
CA ALA A 1081 -80.25 -28.48 9.71
C ALA A 1081 -79.79 -29.89 10.16
N LEU A 1082 -79.31 -30.68 9.19
CA LEU A 1082 -78.90 -32.06 9.44
C LEU A 1082 -77.51 -32.09 10.09
N PRO A 1083 -77.27 -32.93 11.10
CA PRO A 1083 -75.95 -33.06 11.71
C PRO A 1083 -74.93 -33.57 10.68
N THR A 1084 -73.77 -32.94 10.61
CA THR A 1084 -72.64 -33.42 9.79
C THR A 1084 -72.09 -34.68 10.43
N LYS A 1085 -72.43 -35.86 9.90
CA LYS A 1085 -72.09 -37.15 10.52
C LYS A 1085 -70.69 -37.65 10.19
N VAL A 1086 -70.06 -37.10 9.16
CA VAL A 1086 -68.73 -37.52 8.70
C VAL A 1086 -67.75 -36.39 8.94
N GLY A 1087 -66.60 -36.70 9.54
CA GLY A 1087 -65.55 -35.71 9.75
C GLY A 1087 -64.18 -36.33 9.81
N ILE A 1088 -63.19 -35.60 9.28
CA ILE A 1088 -61.77 -35.93 9.36
C ILE A 1088 -61.08 -34.77 10.08
N THR A 1089 -60.46 -35.06 11.22
CA THR A 1089 -59.76 -34.05 12.02
C THR A 1089 -58.32 -34.48 12.30
N ALA A 1090 -57.39 -33.58 12.03
CA ALA A 1090 -56.00 -33.72 12.45
C ALA A 1090 -55.79 -33.31 13.92
N LEU A 1091 -56.85 -32.84 14.59
CA LEU A 1091 -56.84 -32.37 15.99
C LEU A 1091 -57.40 -33.41 16.98
N GLY A 1092 -57.72 -34.63 16.52
CA GLY A 1092 -58.13 -35.74 17.39
C GLY A 1092 -59.56 -35.65 17.95
N ARG A 1093 -60.41 -34.79 17.40
CA ARG A 1093 -61.79 -34.52 17.88
C ARG A 1093 -62.87 -35.47 17.36
N ALA A 1094 -62.52 -36.53 16.62
CA ALA A 1094 -63.50 -37.49 16.10
C ALA A 1094 -63.78 -38.61 17.12
N GLY A 1095 -65.06 -38.83 17.47
CA GLY A 1095 -65.51 -39.98 18.27
C GLY A 1095 -66.17 -39.62 19.60
N ALA A 1096 -66.77 -40.62 20.27
CA ALA A 1096 -67.64 -40.47 21.46
C ALA A 1096 -66.98 -39.87 22.73
N GLY A 1097 -65.71 -39.45 22.65
CA GLY A 1097 -64.97 -38.80 23.74
C GLY A 1097 -64.81 -37.28 23.61
N SER A 1098 -65.31 -36.66 22.54
CA SER A 1098 -65.23 -35.19 22.37
C SER A 1098 -66.40 -34.48 23.08
N THR A 1099 -66.09 -33.63 24.06
CA THR A 1099 -67.09 -32.88 24.86
C THR A 1099 -67.96 -31.92 24.03
N ASP A 1100 -67.57 -31.65 22.79
CA ASP A 1100 -68.20 -30.68 21.91
C ASP A 1100 -69.01 -31.30 20.77
N ASN A 1101 -69.16 -32.63 20.74
CA ASN A 1101 -69.95 -33.35 19.74
C ASN A 1101 -69.48 -33.16 18.27
N TRP A 1102 -68.18 -32.94 18.04
CA TRP A 1102 -67.62 -32.88 16.69
C TRP A 1102 -67.65 -34.27 15.98
N PRO A 1103 -67.98 -34.37 14.67
CA PRO A 1103 -68.29 -33.30 13.71
C PRO A 1103 -69.76 -32.84 13.72
N MET A 1104 -70.66 -33.53 14.44
CA MET A 1104 -72.11 -33.26 14.42
C MET A 1104 -72.52 -31.90 14.99
N VAL A 1105 -71.64 -31.26 15.77
CA VAL A 1105 -71.77 -29.85 16.15
C VAL A 1105 -71.73 -28.90 14.95
N ARG A 1106 -71.20 -29.35 13.82
CA ARG A 1106 -71.37 -28.70 12.51
C ARG A 1106 -72.63 -29.24 11.87
N GLN A 1107 -73.51 -28.35 11.46
CA GLN A 1107 -74.79 -28.69 10.84
C GLN A 1107 -74.76 -28.29 9.36
N GLY A 1108 -75.48 -29.03 8.51
CA GLY A 1108 -75.64 -28.70 7.09
C GLY A 1108 -74.49 -29.09 6.17
N GLY A 1109 -73.47 -29.81 6.67
CA GLY A 1109 -72.37 -30.34 5.87
C GLY A 1109 -72.49 -31.85 5.63
N TRP A 1110 -72.03 -32.32 4.46
CA TRP A 1110 -71.84 -33.75 4.22
C TRP A 1110 -70.56 -34.29 4.86
N LEU A 1111 -69.54 -33.42 5.01
CA LEU A 1111 -68.23 -33.74 5.58
C LEU A 1111 -67.65 -32.51 6.30
N ALA A 1112 -67.12 -32.70 7.51
CA ALA A 1112 -66.35 -31.68 8.24
C ALA A 1112 -64.85 -32.02 8.20
N LEU A 1113 -64.03 -31.13 7.68
CA LEU A 1113 -62.56 -31.26 7.68
C LEU A 1113 -61.96 -30.24 8.65
N GLU A 1114 -61.00 -30.64 9.47
CA GLU A 1114 -60.33 -29.73 10.39
C GLU A 1114 -58.83 -30.06 10.55
N ALA A 1115 -57.97 -29.05 10.37
CA ALA A 1115 -56.53 -29.12 10.64
C ALA A 1115 -55.95 -27.70 10.87
N LYS A 1116 -54.86 -27.59 11.64
CA LYS A 1116 -54.10 -26.32 11.78
C LYS A 1116 -53.03 -26.14 10.71
N THR A 1117 -52.37 -27.22 10.30
CA THR A 1117 -51.18 -27.18 9.42
C THR A 1117 -51.10 -28.33 8.40
N LYS A 1118 -52.07 -29.25 8.37
CA LYS A 1118 -52.05 -30.44 7.49
C LYS A 1118 -53.05 -30.29 6.35
N GLY A 1119 -52.65 -30.63 5.13
CA GLY A 1119 -53.52 -30.65 3.95
C GLY A 1119 -54.42 -31.90 3.89
N PHE A 1120 -55.57 -31.79 3.21
CA PHE A 1120 -56.40 -32.93 2.84
C PHE A 1120 -55.88 -33.55 1.55
N VAL A 1121 -55.47 -34.82 1.60
CA VAL A 1121 -54.96 -35.55 0.43
C VAL A 1121 -55.95 -36.66 0.07
N PRO A 1122 -56.80 -36.47 -0.96
CA PRO A 1122 -57.65 -37.53 -1.45
C PRO A 1122 -56.82 -38.59 -2.20
N ASN A 1123 -57.33 -39.83 -2.25
CA ASN A 1123 -56.70 -40.89 -3.04
C ASN A 1123 -56.64 -40.48 -4.52
N ARG A 1124 -55.45 -40.61 -5.12
CA ARG A 1124 -55.19 -40.27 -6.51
C ARG A 1124 -55.27 -41.54 -7.36
N VAL A 1125 -56.23 -41.60 -8.28
CA VAL A 1125 -56.50 -42.80 -9.09
C VAL A 1125 -56.62 -42.44 -10.57
N LYS A 1126 -56.17 -43.35 -11.42
CA LYS A 1126 -56.31 -43.23 -12.88
C LYS A 1126 -57.75 -43.55 -13.26
N PHE A 1127 -58.28 -42.95 -14.32
CA PHE A 1127 -59.60 -43.30 -14.86
C PHE A 1127 -59.47 -43.80 -16.29
N ASN A 1128 -60.23 -44.84 -16.64
CA ASN A 1128 -60.29 -45.34 -18.00
C ASN A 1128 -61.28 -44.52 -18.86
N ALA A 1129 -61.37 -44.86 -20.15
CA ALA A 1129 -62.28 -44.20 -21.09
C ALA A 1129 -63.78 -44.38 -20.73
N SER A 1130 -64.12 -45.44 -19.97
CA SER A 1130 -65.49 -45.69 -19.47
C SER A 1130 -65.78 -44.97 -18.15
N ASN A 1131 -64.93 -44.03 -17.74
CA ASN A 1131 -65.09 -43.22 -16.53
C ASN A 1131 -65.08 -44.04 -15.22
N GLN A 1132 -64.30 -45.11 -15.16
CA GLN A 1132 -64.10 -45.92 -13.97
C GLN A 1132 -62.68 -45.76 -13.40
N PRO A 1133 -62.51 -45.74 -12.07
CA PRO A 1133 -61.21 -45.69 -11.43
C PRO A 1133 -60.47 -47.02 -11.62
N VAL A 1134 -59.27 -46.96 -12.19
CA VAL A 1134 -58.44 -48.11 -12.56
C VAL A 1134 -57.02 -48.01 -11.98
N ALA A 1135 -56.32 -49.15 -11.95
CA ALA A 1135 -54.93 -49.26 -11.54
C ALA A 1135 -53.99 -48.58 -12.55
N ALA A 1136 -52.69 -48.62 -12.27
CA ALA A 1136 -51.67 -48.04 -13.15
C ALA A 1136 -51.72 -48.60 -14.59
N ASP A 1137 -52.12 -49.86 -14.73
CA ASP A 1137 -52.32 -50.55 -16.01
C ASP A 1137 -53.40 -49.91 -16.90
N GLY A 1138 -54.25 -49.04 -16.34
CA GLY A 1138 -55.32 -48.35 -17.07
C GLY A 1138 -56.56 -49.22 -17.36
N ILE A 1139 -56.62 -50.46 -16.89
CA ILE A 1139 -57.69 -51.42 -17.21
C ILE A 1139 -58.33 -51.99 -15.95
N THR A 1140 -57.55 -52.36 -14.92
CA THR A 1140 -58.07 -53.06 -13.74
C THR A 1140 -58.83 -52.10 -12.82
N PRO A 1141 -60.14 -52.26 -12.56
CA PRO A 1141 -60.88 -51.38 -11.66
C PRO A 1141 -60.32 -51.46 -10.22
N VAL A 1142 -59.96 -50.31 -9.64
CA VAL A 1142 -59.45 -50.23 -8.26
C VAL A 1142 -60.53 -49.90 -7.23
N ILE A 1143 -61.72 -49.49 -7.70
CA ILE A 1143 -62.91 -49.33 -6.88
C ILE A 1143 -64.04 -50.09 -7.58
N THR A 1144 -64.30 -51.31 -7.10
CA THR A 1144 -65.33 -52.20 -7.66
C THR A 1144 -66.73 -51.94 -7.10
N THR A 1145 -66.81 -51.27 -5.95
CA THR A 1145 -68.06 -50.99 -5.22
C THR A 1145 -68.06 -49.54 -4.73
N PRO A 1146 -68.19 -48.55 -5.64
CA PRO A 1146 -68.25 -47.15 -5.27
C PRO A 1146 -69.53 -46.85 -4.47
N VAL A 1147 -69.42 -46.03 -3.43
CA VAL A 1147 -70.55 -45.58 -2.60
C VAL A 1147 -70.79 -44.09 -2.82
N GLU A 1148 -72.04 -43.67 -2.71
CA GLU A 1148 -72.40 -42.27 -2.88
C GLU A 1148 -71.62 -41.35 -1.92
N GLY A 1149 -71.11 -40.24 -2.44
CA GLY A 1149 -70.25 -39.30 -1.73
C GLY A 1149 -68.76 -39.70 -1.69
N MET A 1150 -68.39 -40.86 -2.24
CA MET A 1150 -66.97 -41.24 -2.34
C MET A 1150 -66.21 -40.25 -3.23
N MET A 1151 -65.02 -39.86 -2.80
CA MET A 1151 -64.25 -38.77 -3.36
C MET A 1151 -62.83 -39.23 -3.70
N VAL A 1152 -62.39 -38.95 -4.94
CA VAL A 1152 -61.04 -39.26 -5.42
C VAL A 1152 -60.49 -38.15 -6.30
N TYR A 1153 -59.18 -38.05 -6.43
CA TYR A 1153 -58.56 -37.20 -7.44
C TYR A 1153 -58.24 -38.03 -8.68
N ASP A 1154 -58.91 -37.74 -9.78
CA ASP A 1154 -58.67 -38.36 -11.08
C ASP A 1154 -57.41 -37.77 -11.70
N ILE A 1155 -56.32 -38.55 -11.74
CA ILE A 1155 -55.05 -38.11 -12.32
C ILE A 1155 -55.06 -38.08 -13.85
N THR A 1156 -56.02 -38.74 -14.49
CA THR A 1156 -56.16 -38.76 -15.96
C THR A 1156 -56.82 -37.48 -16.44
N ASN A 1157 -57.94 -37.11 -15.82
CA ASN A 1157 -58.69 -35.90 -16.17
C ASN A 1157 -58.32 -34.68 -15.31
N LYS A 1158 -57.37 -34.83 -14.38
CA LYS A 1158 -56.83 -33.78 -13.50
C LYS A 1158 -57.91 -33.03 -12.68
N CYS A 1159 -58.96 -33.74 -12.27
CA CYS A 1159 -60.09 -33.17 -11.56
C CYS A 1159 -60.37 -33.95 -10.26
N MET A 1160 -60.96 -33.28 -9.27
CA MET A 1160 -61.58 -33.99 -8.14
C MET A 1160 -62.87 -34.64 -8.64
N LYS A 1161 -63.08 -35.93 -8.39
CA LYS A 1161 -64.31 -36.65 -8.72
C LYS A 1161 -65.07 -37.06 -7.47
N MET A 1162 -66.40 -36.99 -7.55
CA MET A 1162 -67.32 -37.54 -6.57
C MET A 1162 -68.23 -38.56 -7.24
N TYR A 1163 -68.44 -39.71 -6.59
CA TYR A 1163 -69.43 -40.68 -7.00
C TYR A 1163 -70.79 -40.26 -6.44
N THR A 1164 -71.73 -39.88 -7.30
CA THR A 1164 -73.05 -39.38 -6.89
C THR A 1164 -74.06 -39.56 -8.02
N LEU A 1165 -75.34 -39.32 -7.72
CA LEU A 1165 -76.40 -39.20 -8.71
C LEU A 1165 -76.58 -37.71 -9.01
N LYS A 1166 -75.92 -37.22 -10.05
CA LYS A 1166 -76.08 -35.83 -10.46
C LYS A 1166 -77.49 -35.62 -11.01
N GLU A 1167 -78.08 -34.45 -10.74
CA GLU A 1167 -79.39 -34.09 -11.28
C GLU A 1167 -79.43 -34.26 -12.81
N GLY A 1168 -80.42 -35.02 -13.28
CA GLY A 1168 -80.56 -35.41 -14.69
C GLY A 1168 -79.99 -36.78 -15.05
N ASP A 1169 -79.17 -37.40 -14.19
CA ASP A 1169 -78.67 -38.74 -14.42
C ASP A 1169 -79.67 -39.81 -13.95
N ALA A 1170 -79.74 -40.92 -14.69
CA ALA A 1170 -80.59 -42.05 -14.35
C ALA A 1170 -79.92 -43.06 -13.39
N THR A 1171 -78.59 -42.98 -13.23
CA THR A 1171 -77.78 -43.91 -12.43
C THR A 1171 -76.58 -43.19 -11.81
N MET A 1172 -76.11 -43.65 -10.65
CA MET A 1172 -74.90 -43.13 -9.99
C MET A 1172 -73.67 -43.25 -10.90
N ALA A 1173 -72.85 -42.19 -10.95
CA ALA A 1173 -71.60 -42.19 -11.69
C ALA A 1173 -70.52 -41.31 -11.03
N TRP A 1174 -69.29 -41.40 -11.53
CA TRP A 1174 -68.20 -40.52 -11.11
C TRP A 1174 -68.23 -39.21 -11.88
N HIS A 1175 -68.41 -38.09 -11.19
CA HIS A 1175 -68.47 -36.77 -11.81
C HIS A 1175 -67.29 -35.90 -11.39
N CYS A 1176 -66.65 -35.22 -12.36
CA CYS A 1176 -65.71 -34.15 -12.01
C CYS A 1176 -66.48 -33.03 -11.29
N ILE A 1177 -65.95 -32.62 -10.14
CA ILE A 1177 -66.30 -31.37 -9.48
C ILE A 1177 -65.48 -30.27 -10.18
N SER A 1178 -65.86 -29.97 -11.43
CA SER A 1178 -65.16 -29.01 -12.29
C SER A 1178 -65.81 -27.63 -12.30
N THR A 1179 -67.08 -27.55 -11.93
CA THR A 1179 -67.85 -26.30 -11.93
C THR A 1179 -67.99 -25.83 -10.50
N GLN A 1180 -67.38 -24.70 -10.17
CA GLN A 1180 -67.67 -23.99 -8.94
C GLN A 1180 -69.07 -23.37 -9.08
N THR A 1181 -70.09 -24.06 -8.58
CA THR A 1181 -71.46 -23.54 -8.61
C THR A 1181 -71.75 -22.72 -7.36
N CYS A 1182 -72.17 -21.47 -7.53
CA CYS A 1182 -72.97 -20.76 -6.55
C CYS A 1182 -74.43 -20.85 -7.01
N PRO A 1183 -75.35 -21.46 -6.24
CA PRO A 1183 -76.76 -21.21 -6.43
C PRO A 1183 -77.18 -20.09 -5.46
N ASP A 1184 -77.65 -19.01 -6.09
CA ASP A 1184 -78.13 -17.69 -5.62
C ASP A 1184 -77.10 -16.57 -5.61
#